data_AF-A0A1H0KDB6-F1
#
_entry.id   AF-A0A1H0KDB6-F1
#
_cell.length_a   1.000
_cell.length_b   1.000
_cell.length_c   1.000
_cell.angle_alpha   90.00
_cell.angle_beta   90.00
_cell.angle_gamma   90.00
#
_symmetry.space_group_name_H-M   'P 1'
#
loop_
_entity.id
_entity.type
_entity.pdbx_description
1 polymer ?
#
loop_
_entity_poly.entity_id
_entity_poly.type
_entity_poly.pdbx_seq_one_letter_code
_entity_poly.pdbx_strand_id
1 'polypeptide(L)'
;MQTAAETDASAPPRLESWQDDFSTIYRSGQFDHLWYAARYPDVGLTDLSPLEHYVKYGARLGRQPRPDFPGTPDETADAAYVNPFAAWLRQQQGLASTGPEDGKPVVSVLCITYNQEPFIRQTLDSILTQKTDFAFELIVGDDRSTDGTAEIVAEYAARHPNIVAVLRSENVGVVKNLDDIASRVSGEYVAICEGDDYWTDPDKLQRQLDYMRQRPEYTLCYHPVKVVYEDMPAVEEQYPEQPNPSPSLSDLVAHNFIQTNSVFYRWRYRGGETLQIGRGIIPADWYIHLMHAEVGRIGFLPQIMAVYRKHAGGMWAAFDTVLARHKRLGKSEIEFYRQLRGHFGGRYAAEYEATQRRIFRRLAEAYLDEEDPERLAQLIEDHPDIAETALKEMGLDGADRPRQDPAALRTWIEDQLTVSVVVTAYNQADSIRRCLDGVLGQRGLFRMQVVIGDDRSSDGTAEIIEAYRQRHPDRITVRPRERNLGMLQNMRDCIGACTGRFVAFCEGDDHWISDRKIGLQLRMLRTDPGLDMCFNWVLLHHVANGSFLPHEEQGRYQTGTISFPVLARAPLTANFSACFYRADALRRVPESFYDEQGAADWLLNLYVADKGRIAFLREILSVYTIQTKGQWSGLDDTIKNLLIAQYQKRFATIFGEGRGFEKFEVGCTVAELDGAVPDAFARAHLESPPDRVWAEIQDGQVVFKGWIVAANREKATLVAEVDGVVQRIPVDVHRPDVIAAVLGDMPTTMEEARCGFQFVLPYALHLEVLLRIEIGHEVVPWLSIILTHRVKKTD
;
A
#
# COMPACT_ATOMS: atom_id res chain seq x y z
N MET A 1 -22.86 -56.63 -36.92
CA MET A 1 -21.64 -55.97 -37.46
C MET A 1 -22.07 -54.59 -37.90
N GLN A 2 -21.69 -53.47 -37.29
CA GLN A 2 -20.43 -53.11 -36.64
C GLN A 2 -20.65 -52.62 -35.20
N THR A 3 -19.68 -52.95 -34.37
CA THR A 3 -19.53 -52.59 -32.96
C THR A 3 -19.21 -51.10 -32.81
N ALA A 4 -19.99 -50.40 -32.00
CA ALA A 4 -19.58 -49.12 -31.42
C ALA A 4 -18.40 -49.41 -30.48
N ALA A 5 -17.21 -48.91 -30.83
CA ALA A 5 -16.05 -48.99 -29.97
C ALA A 5 -16.30 -48.08 -28.75
N GLU A 6 -16.36 -48.70 -27.58
CA GLU A 6 -16.25 -48.03 -26.29
C GLU A 6 -14.96 -47.21 -26.28
N THR A 7 -15.08 -45.89 -26.31
CA THR A 7 -13.97 -44.99 -26.04
C THR A 7 -13.64 -45.09 -24.56
N ASP A 8 -12.52 -45.74 -24.27
CA ASP A 8 -11.92 -45.85 -22.95
C ASP A 8 -11.73 -44.46 -22.34
N ALA A 9 -12.57 -44.12 -21.35
CA ALA A 9 -12.53 -42.84 -20.63
C ALA A 9 -11.29 -42.69 -19.73
N SER A 10 -10.42 -43.71 -19.65
CA SER A 10 -9.13 -43.65 -18.94
C SER A 10 -7.96 -43.19 -19.81
N ALA A 11 -8.15 -43.06 -21.13
CA ALA A 11 -7.09 -42.60 -22.02
C ALA A 11 -6.95 -41.06 -21.99
N PRO A 12 -5.75 -40.50 -21.72
CA PRO A 12 -5.57 -39.05 -21.71
C PRO A 12 -5.89 -38.42 -23.08
N PRO A 13 -6.43 -37.19 -23.13
CA PRO A 13 -6.75 -36.51 -24.37
C PRO A 13 -5.50 -36.36 -25.26
N ARG A 14 -5.73 -36.36 -26.58
CA ARG A 14 -4.65 -36.22 -27.57
C ARG A 14 -4.03 -34.82 -27.45
N LEU A 15 -2.82 -34.73 -26.91
CA LEU A 15 -2.06 -33.49 -26.76
C LEU A 15 -1.75 -32.84 -28.11
N GLU A 16 -1.68 -31.51 -28.15
CA GLU A 16 -1.12 -30.79 -29.30
C GLU A 16 0.38 -31.14 -29.44
N SER A 17 0.92 -31.10 -30.66
CA SER A 17 2.31 -31.55 -30.91
C SER A 17 3.35 -30.82 -30.05
N TRP A 18 3.14 -29.52 -29.81
CA TRP A 18 4.03 -28.71 -28.97
C TRP A 18 3.89 -29.05 -27.46
N GLN A 19 2.72 -29.52 -27.00
CA GLN A 19 2.54 -29.94 -25.61
C GLN A 19 3.28 -31.26 -25.34
N ASP A 20 3.32 -32.16 -26.31
CA ASP A 20 4.11 -33.39 -26.23
C ASP A 20 5.63 -33.09 -26.23
N ASP A 21 6.07 -32.15 -27.07
CA ASP A 21 7.46 -31.66 -27.05
C ASP A 21 7.80 -30.99 -25.71
N PHE A 22 6.91 -30.16 -25.16
CA PHE A 22 7.08 -29.57 -23.83
C PHE A 22 7.24 -30.66 -22.77
N SER A 23 6.33 -31.63 -22.72
CA SER A 23 6.34 -32.74 -21.76
C SER A 23 7.64 -33.53 -21.82
N THR A 24 8.07 -33.87 -23.04
CA THR A 24 9.34 -34.59 -23.30
C THR A 24 10.53 -33.82 -22.76
N ILE A 25 10.62 -32.52 -23.08
CA ILE A 25 11.73 -31.67 -22.67
C ILE A 25 11.73 -31.46 -21.17
N TYR A 26 10.58 -31.12 -20.58
CA TYR A 26 10.42 -30.91 -19.14
C TYR A 26 10.85 -32.15 -18.35
N ARG A 27 10.35 -33.33 -18.71
CA ARG A 27 10.63 -34.59 -18.00
C ARG A 27 12.09 -35.02 -18.07
N SER A 28 12.82 -34.56 -19.07
CA SER A 28 14.25 -34.86 -19.22
C SER A 28 15.13 -34.17 -18.18
N GLY A 29 14.68 -33.04 -17.63
CA GLY A 29 15.51 -32.18 -16.77
C GLY A 29 16.70 -31.52 -17.48
N GLN A 30 16.83 -31.68 -18.81
CA GLN A 30 18.02 -31.22 -19.56
C GLN A 30 17.89 -29.82 -20.14
N PHE A 31 16.75 -29.14 -20.00
CA PHE A 31 16.56 -27.77 -20.51
C PHE A 31 17.14 -26.74 -19.54
N ASP A 32 18.11 -25.95 -19.99
CA ASP A 32 18.73 -24.90 -19.18
C ASP A 32 17.94 -23.59 -19.31
N HIS A 33 16.84 -23.51 -18.57
CA HIS A 33 15.92 -22.37 -18.56
C HIS A 33 16.58 -21.04 -18.13
N LEU A 34 17.52 -21.07 -17.19
CA LEU A 34 18.24 -19.88 -16.73
C LEU A 34 19.18 -19.37 -17.83
N TRP A 35 19.99 -20.26 -18.41
CA TRP A 35 20.86 -19.90 -19.53
C TRP A 35 20.04 -19.42 -20.74
N TYR A 36 18.94 -20.10 -21.05
CA TYR A 36 18.07 -19.74 -22.16
C TYR A 36 17.48 -18.34 -21.98
N ALA A 37 16.93 -18.02 -20.80
CA ALA A 37 16.39 -16.70 -20.50
C ALA A 37 17.47 -15.60 -20.52
N ALA A 38 18.68 -15.89 -20.02
CA ALA A 38 19.81 -14.96 -20.06
C ALA A 38 20.32 -14.73 -21.49
N ARG A 39 20.35 -15.76 -22.33
CA ARG A 39 20.82 -15.70 -23.72
C ARG A 39 19.83 -15.00 -24.65
N TYR A 40 18.53 -15.13 -24.36
CA TYR A 40 17.43 -14.65 -25.19
C TYR A 40 16.51 -13.71 -24.39
N PRO A 41 16.84 -12.41 -24.29
CA PRO A 41 16.15 -11.47 -23.40
C PRO A 41 14.67 -11.22 -23.75
N ASP A 42 14.28 -11.48 -25.00
CA ASP A 42 12.89 -11.33 -25.48
C ASP A 42 11.93 -12.31 -24.80
N VAL A 43 12.43 -13.39 -24.19
CA VAL A 43 11.63 -14.24 -23.30
C VAL A 43 11.00 -13.40 -22.18
N GLY A 44 11.72 -12.40 -21.67
CA GLY A 44 11.24 -11.46 -20.66
C GLY A 44 10.20 -10.47 -21.16
N LEU A 45 9.99 -10.34 -22.47
CA LEU A 45 8.93 -9.52 -23.08
C LEU A 45 7.62 -10.31 -23.26
N THR A 46 7.59 -11.57 -22.82
CA THR A 46 6.41 -12.46 -22.92
C THR A 46 6.06 -13.00 -21.54
N ASP A 47 4.79 -13.38 -21.34
CA ASP A 47 4.33 -14.10 -20.13
C ASP A 47 4.62 -15.61 -20.18
N LEU A 48 5.45 -16.06 -21.13
CA LEU A 48 5.78 -17.47 -21.30
C LEU A 48 6.97 -17.85 -20.43
N SER A 49 6.91 -19.07 -19.88
CA SER A 49 8.11 -19.69 -19.32
C SER A 49 9.20 -19.83 -20.40
N PRO A 50 10.50 -19.82 -20.04
CA PRO A 50 11.58 -20.03 -21.01
C PRO A 50 11.40 -21.31 -21.84
N LEU A 51 10.88 -22.38 -21.21
CA LEU A 51 10.59 -23.64 -21.89
C LEU A 51 9.42 -23.52 -22.87
N GLU A 52 8.30 -22.90 -22.46
CA GLU A 52 7.17 -22.68 -23.35
C GLU A 52 7.54 -21.78 -24.53
N HIS A 53 8.31 -20.72 -24.27
CA HIS A 53 8.87 -19.86 -25.31
C HIS A 53 9.75 -20.67 -26.27
N TYR A 54 10.63 -21.54 -25.76
CA TYR A 54 11.48 -22.37 -26.59
C TYR A 54 10.67 -23.28 -27.53
N VAL A 55 9.69 -23.99 -26.96
CA VAL A 55 8.90 -24.96 -27.71
C VAL A 55 7.97 -24.29 -28.73
N LYS A 56 7.37 -23.15 -28.40
CA LYS A 56 6.47 -22.43 -29.31
C LYS A 56 7.22 -21.65 -30.40
N TYR A 57 8.31 -20.98 -30.04
CA TYR A 57 9.02 -20.05 -30.93
C TYR A 57 10.51 -20.36 -31.06
N GLY A 58 11.21 -20.56 -29.95
CA GLY A 58 12.68 -20.58 -29.91
C GLY A 58 13.30 -21.62 -30.84
N ALA A 59 12.76 -22.83 -30.84
CA ALA A 59 13.23 -23.91 -31.70
C ALA A 59 13.08 -23.56 -33.20
N ARG A 60 11.98 -22.88 -33.59
CA ARG A 60 11.74 -22.42 -34.97
C ARG A 60 12.64 -21.27 -35.37
N LEU A 61 13.07 -20.47 -34.39
CA LEU A 61 14.03 -19.38 -34.55
C LEU A 61 15.49 -19.89 -34.50
N GLY A 62 15.73 -21.21 -34.49
CA GLY A 62 17.07 -21.79 -34.43
C GLY A 62 17.79 -21.57 -33.10
N ARG A 63 17.06 -21.27 -32.02
CA ARG A 63 17.65 -21.05 -30.69
C ARG A 63 18.12 -22.37 -30.08
N GLN A 64 19.18 -22.27 -29.29
CA GLN A 64 19.70 -23.40 -28.54
C GLN A 64 18.96 -23.51 -27.20
N PRO A 65 18.61 -24.72 -26.74
CA PRO A 65 17.95 -24.94 -25.44
C PRO A 65 18.92 -24.95 -24.25
N ARG A 66 20.23 -25.09 -24.52
CA ARG A 66 21.34 -25.16 -23.55
C ARG A 66 22.68 -24.94 -24.28
N PRO A 67 23.78 -24.58 -23.58
CA PRO A 67 25.06 -24.22 -24.20
C PRO A 67 25.72 -25.33 -25.05
N ASP A 68 25.53 -26.58 -24.65
CA ASP A 68 26.22 -27.77 -25.17
C ASP A 68 25.29 -28.68 -26.00
N PHE A 69 24.11 -28.20 -26.41
CA PHE A 69 23.24 -28.93 -27.32
C PHE A 69 23.92 -29.02 -28.70
N PRO A 70 24.26 -30.22 -29.21
CA PRO A 70 25.12 -30.35 -30.38
C PRO A 70 24.50 -29.82 -31.69
N GLY A 71 23.16 -29.66 -31.76
CA GLY A 71 22.41 -29.58 -33.04
C GLY A 71 22.56 -30.92 -33.80
N THR A 72 21.62 -31.51 -34.51
CA THR A 72 20.44 -31.13 -35.32
C THR A 72 19.51 -32.38 -35.41
N PRO A 73 18.27 -32.27 -35.96
CA PRO A 73 17.91 -33.22 -37.03
C PRO A 73 17.18 -32.59 -38.24
N ASP A 74 17.69 -32.97 -39.41
CA ASP A 74 17.19 -32.92 -40.80
C ASP A 74 16.17 -31.85 -41.24
N GLU A 75 16.56 -31.06 -42.25
CA GLU A 75 15.68 -30.19 -43.05
C GLU A 75 14.78 -30.96 -44.03
N THR A 76 14.72 -32.29 -43.97
CA THR A 76 14.00 -33.08 -44.99
C THR A 76 12.91 -33.98 -44.38
N ALA A 77 11.65 -33.53 -44.45
CA ALA A 77 10.54 -34.20 -45.16
C ALA A 77 9.18 -33.67 -44.67
N ASP A 78 8.49 -32.98 -45.58
CA ASP A 78 7.04 -32.72 -45.67
C ASP A 78 6.16 -32.74 -44.39
N ALA A 79 5.60 -31.55 -44.12
CA ALA A 79 4.31 -31.25 -43.48
C ALA A 79 4.15 -31.20 -41.94
N ALA A 80 5.12 -31.58 -41.10
CA ALA A 80 5.03 -31.33 -39.65
C ALA A 80 6.38 -30.94 -39.04
N TYR A 81 6.48 -29.69 -38.54
CA TYR A 81 7.66 -29.23 -37.80
C TYR A 81 7.85 -30.07 -36.52
N VAL A 82 9.03 -30.67 -36.35
CA VAL A 82 9.43 -31.43 -35.16
C VAL A 82 10.45 -30.63 -34.35
N ASN A 83 10.24 -30.48 -33.04
CA ASN A 83 11.22 -29.81 -32.19
C ASN A 83 12.53 -30.63 -32.13
N PRO A 84 13.68 -30.05 -32.52
CA PRO A 84 14.95 -30.76 -32.64
C PRO A 84 15.48 -31.28 -31.30
N PHE A 85 15.23 -30.55 -30.21
CA PHE A 85 15.67 -30.96 -28.88
C PHE A 85 14.80 -32.08 -28.32
N ALA A 86 13.47 -31.97 -28.49
CA ALA A 86 12.57 -33.06 -28.11
C ALA A 86 12.87 -34.34 -28.91
N ALA A 87 13.12 -34.23 -30.22
CA ALA A 87 13.53 -35.37 -31.05
C ALA A 87 14.86 -36.00 -30.58
N TRP A 88 15.86 -35.18 -30.28
CA TRP A 88 17.15 -35.64 -29.74
C TRP A 88 16.98 -36.37 -28.41
N LEU A 89 16.17 -35.84 -27.49
CA LEU A 89 15.85 -36.49 -26.20
C LEU A 89 15.15 -37.84 -26.41
N ARG A 90 14.19 -37.92 -27.33
CA ARG A 90 13.50 -39.17 -27.69
C ARG A 90 14.45 -40.21 -28.28
N GLN A 91 15.47 -39.79 -29.04
CA GLN A 91 16.50 -40.70 -29.57
C GLN A 91 17.46 -41.21 -28.49
N GLN A 92 17.79 -40.38 -27.50
CA GLN A 92 18.62 -40.80 -26.36
C GLN A 92 17.89 -41.75 -25.42
N GLN A 93 16.59 -41.53 -25.23
CA GLN A 93 15.73 -42.38 -24.41
C GLN A 93 15.17 -43.52 -25.26
N GLY A 94 15.98 -44.56 -25.51
CA GLY A 94 15.47 -45.81 -26.08
C GLY A 94 14.34 -46.37 -25.21
N LEU A 95 13.10 -46.24 -25.70
CA LEU A 95 11.83 -46.81 -25.19
C LEU A 95 11.89 -47.42 -23.77
N ALA A 96 11.95 -46.58 -22.75
CA ALA A 96 11.50 -46.95 -21.41
C ALA A 96 10.16 -46.24 -21.18
N SER A 97 9.06 -46.92 -21.54
CA SER A 97 7.72 -46.54 -21.08
C SER A 97 7.68 -46.73 -19.57
N THR A 98 7.92 -45.66 -18.82
CA THR A 98 7.65 -45.63 -17.38
C THR A 98 6.17 -45.32 -17.20
N GLY A 99 5.33 -46.31 -17.49
CA GLY A 99 4.07 -46.39 -16.75
C GLY A 99 4.40 -46.46 -15.25
N PRO A 100 3.52 -45.98 -14.36
CA PRO A 100 3.76 -46.13 -12.93
C PRO A 100 4.04 -47.61 -12.64
N GLU A 101 5.23 -47.91 -12.10
CA GLU A 101 5.51 -49.24 -11.58
C GLU A 101 4.44 -49.57 -10.54
N ASP A 102 3.85 -50.76 -10.62
CA ASP A 102 2.79 -51.19 -9.70
C ASP A 102 3.22 -50.95 -8.24
N GLY A 103 2.50 -50.08 -7.54
CA GLY A 103 2.72 -49.76 -6.12
C GLY A 103 3.49 -48.48 -5.81
N LYS A 104 4.06 -47.76 -6.80
CA LYS A 104 4.71 -46.46 -6.54
C LYS A 104 3.67 -45.34 -6.39
N PRO A 105 3.76 -44.45 -5.37
CA PRO A 105 2.83 -43.34 -5.24
C PRO A 105 2.99 -42.37 -6.42
N VAL A 106 1.85 -41.89 -6.94
CA VAL A 106 1.79 -40.88 -8.00
C VAL A 106 1.93 -39.47 -7.40
N VAL A 107 1.36 -39.28 -6.20
CA VAL A 107 1.35 -38.03 -5.46
C VAL A 107 2.04 -38.23 -4.11
N SER A 108 2.92 -37.31 -3.74
CA SER A 108 3.41 -37.18 -2.36
C SER A 108 2.80 -35.95 -1.71
N VAL A 109 2.21 -36.10 -0.53
CA VAL A 109 1.71 -34.98 0.27
C VAL A 109 2.74 -34.65 1.33
N LEU A 110 3.20 -33.40 1.37
CA LEU A 110 4.13 -32.91 2.39
C LEU A 110 3.36 -32.20 3.51
N CYS A 111 3.64 -32.56 4.76
CA CYS A 111 3.06 -31.94 5.93
C CYS A 111 4.17 -31.61 6.94
N ILE A 112 4.44 -30.32 7.15
CA ILE A 112 5.33 -29.87 8.23
C ILE A 112 4.48 -29.53 9.47
N THR A 113 5.01 -29.81 10.65
CA THR A 113 4.31 -29.51 11.92
C THR A 113 5.28 -29.17 13.05
N TYR A 114 4.83 -28.31 13.97
CA TYR A 114 5.53 -27.95 15.20
C TYR A 114 4.56 -27.36 16.23
N ASN A 115 4.35 -28.05 17.36
CA ASN A 115 3.43 -27.66 18.43
C ASN A 115 1.99 -27.38 17.95
N GLN A 116 1.41 -28.34 17.23
CA GLN A 116 0.06 -28.25 16.63
C GLN A 116 -0.85 -29.38 17.14
N GLU A 117 -0.68 -29.84 18.39
CA GLU A 117 -1.50 -30.90 19.00
C GLU A 117 -3.02 -30.70 18.81
N PRO A 118 -3.58 -29.47 18.94
CA PRO A 118 -5.00 -29.24 18.74
C PRO A 118 -5.50 -29.46 17.30
N PHE A 119 -4.60 -29.43 16.31
CA PHE A 119 -4.97 -29.29 14.89
C PHE A 119 -4.53 -30.48 14.04
N ILE A 120 -3.37 -31.06 14.34
CA ILE A 120 -2.70 -32.05 13.48
C ILE A 120 -3.58 -33.26 13.16
N ARG A 121 -4.43 -33.70 14.10
CA ARG A 121 -5.34 -34.84 13.87
C ARG A 121 -6.29 -34.56 12.70
N GLN A 122 -6.89 -33.37 12.67
CA GLN A 122 -7.80 -32.97 11.60
C GLN A 122 -7.08 -32.83 10.26
N THR A 123 -5.86 -32.29 10.27
CA THR A 123 -5.01 -32.21 9.07
C THR A 123 -4.79 -33.59 8.49
N LEU A 124 -4.30 -34.54 9.29
CA LEU A 124 -4.01 -35.90 8.86
C LEU A 124 -5.28 -36.61 8.36
N ASP A 125 -6.40 -36.50 9.08
CA ASP A 125 -7.68 -37.07 8.66
C ASP A 125 -8.16 -36.49 7.31
N SER A 126 -8.01 -35.18 7.08
CA SER A 126 -8.43 -34.54 5.83
C SER A 126 -7.62 -34.99 4.60
N ILE A 127 -6.34 -35.32 4.81
CA ILE A 127 -5.46 -35.84 3.75
C ILE A 127 -5.76 -37.32 3.49
N LEU A 128 -5.92 -38.12 4.55
CA LEU A 128 -6.13 -39.57 4.43
C LEU A 128 -7.52 -39.95 3.89
N THR A 129 -8.48 -39.04 3.92
CA THR A 129 -9.83 -39.24 3.38
C THR A 129 -9.96 -38.88 1.89
N GLN A 130 -8.88 -38.44 1.24
CA GLN A 130 -8.87 -38.14 -0.19
C GLN A 130 -9.22 -39.38 -1.03
N LYS A 131 -10.14 -39.19 -1.99
CA LYS A 131 -10.62 -40.23 -2.91
C LYS A 131 -9.87 -40.10 -4.22
N THR A 132 -9.04 -41.09 -4.52
CA THR A 132 -8.18 -41.11 -5.70
C THR A 132 -8.21 -42.46 -6.40
N ASP A 133 -8.02 -42.48 -7.72
CA ASP A 133 -7.79 -43.70 -8.50
C ASP A 133 -6.30 -44.08 -8.60
N PHE A 134 -5.43 -43.31 -7.93
CA PHE A 134 -3.99 -43.51 -7.82
C PHE A 134 -3.54 -43.62 -6.37
N ALA A 135 -2.40 -44.29 -6.15
CA ALA A 135 -1.75 -44.32 -4.85
C ALA A 135 -1.08 -42.97 -4.52
N PHE A 136 -1.16 -42.55 -3.26
CA PHE A 136 -0.42 -41.40 -2.74
C PHE A 136 0.23 -41.73 -1.40
N GLU A 137 1.31 -41.04 -1.08
CA GLU A 137 1.98 -41.07 0.22
C GLU A 137 1.83 -39.75 0.97
N LEU A 138 1.94 -39.79 2.29
CA LEU A 138 1.96 -38.60 3.16
C LEU A 138 3.26 -38.58 3.97
N ILE A 139 4.08 -37.55 3.78
CA ILE A 139 5.36 -37.37 4.47
C ILE A 139 5.18 -36.28 5.52
N VAL A 140 5.23 -36.65 6.79
CA VAL A 140 4.99 -35.75 7.92
C VAL A 140 6.31 -35.45 8.63
N GLY A 141 6.72 -34.18 8.66
CA GLY A 141 7.92 -33.70 9.34
C GLY A 141 7.58 -32.95 10.61
N ASP A 142 7.78 -33.58 11.77
CA ASP A 142 7.69 -32.93 13.07
C ASP A 142 9.02 -32.23 13.40
N ASP A 143 8.98 -30.93 13.70
CA ASP A 143 10.16 -30.12 14.01
C ASP A 143 10.52 -30.10 15.51
N ARG A 144 10.50 -31.29 16.13
CA ARG A 144 10.74 -31.47 17.57
C ARG A 144 9.67 -30.77 18.40
N SER A 145 8.42 -31.14 18.19
CA SER A 145 7.32 -30.65 19.03
C SER A 145 7.54 -30.99 20.51
N THR A 146 6.99 -30.12 21.36
CA THR A 146 7.06 -30.18 22.82
C THR A 146 5.70 -30.47 23.47
N ASP A 147 4.65 -30.48 22.67
CA ASP A 147 3.30 -30.93 23.01
C ASP A 147 3.04 -32.34 22.46
N GLY A 148 1.78 -32.81 22.46
CA GLY A 148 1.39 -34.14 21.98
C GLY A 148 1.45 -34.36 20.46
N THR A 149 1.95 -33.40 19.67
CA THR A 149 1.95 -33.49 18.19
C THR A 149 2.71 -34.72 17.70
N ALA A 150 3.92 -34.96 18.22
CA ALA A 150 4.79 -36.04 17.77
C ALA A 150 4.19 -37.42 18.06
N GLU A 151 3.52 -37.57 19.20
CA GLU A 151 2.80 -38.78 19.60
C GLU A 151 1.63 -39.05 18.66
N ILE A 152 0.86 -38.02 18.28
CA ILE A 152 -0.23 -38.16 17.31
C ILE A 152 0.32 -38.58 15.95
N VAL A 153 1.39 -37.94 15.46
CA VAL A 153 2.02 -38.32 14.17
C VAL A 153 2.50 -39.77 14.20
N ALA A 154 3.13 -40.22 15.30
CA ALA A 154 3.56 -41.60 15.48
C ALA A 154 2.37 -42.59 15.50
N GLU A 155 1.27 -42.23 16.17
CA GLU A 155 0.03 -43.02 16.18
C GLU A 155 -0.52 -43.22 14.76
N TYR A 156 -0.59 -42.16 13.97
CA TYR A 156 -1.08 -42.24 12.58
C TYR A 156 -0.15 -43.07 11.70
N ALA A 157 1.16 -42.88 11.80
CA ALA A 157 2.14 -43.66 11.04
C ALA A 157 2.07 -45.16 11.36
N ALA A 158 1.76 -45.52 12.61
CA ALA A 158 1.55 -46.92 13.00
C ALA A 158 0.26 -47.53 12.41
N ARG A 159 -0.77 -46.71 12.17
CA ARG A 159 -2.07 -47.15 11.62
C ARG A 159 -2.14 -47.12 10.09
N HIS A 160 -1.34 -46.26 9.44
CA HIS A 160 -1.44 -45.99 8.01
C HIS A 160 -0.07 -46.19 7.33
N PRO A 161 0.13 -47.29 6.59
CA PRO A 161 1.44 -47.64 6.01
C PRO A 161 1.90 -46.69 4.90
N ASN A 162 1.01 -45.84 4.38
CA ASN A 162 1.33 -44.79 3.41
C ASN A 162 1.83 -43.49 4.05
N ILE A 163 2.02 -43.45 5.37
CA ILE A 163 2.59 -42.31 6.10
C ILE A 163 4.08 -42.55 6.38
N VAL A 164 4.90 -41.59 5.99
CA VAL A 164 6.32 -41.51 6.35
C VAL A 164 6.50 -40.42 7.40
N ALA A 165 6.62 -40.82 8.67
CA ALA A 165 6.86 -39.89 9.78
C ALA A 165 8.36 -39.60 9.97
N VAL A 166 8.73 -38.33 9.97
CA VAL A 166 10.07 -37.81 10.26
C VAL A 166 10.00 -37.04 11.58
N LEU A 167 10.27 -37.74 12.68
CA LEU A 167 10.28 -37.17 14.04
C LEU A 167 11.70 -36.77 14.42
N ARG A 168 11.92 -35.49 14.72
CA ARG A 168 13.27 -34.95 14.94
C ARG A 168 13.68 -34.94 16.41
N SER A 169 14.98 -35.05 16.64
CA SER A 169 15.60 -34.92 17.96
C SER A 169 15.91 -33.47 18.35
N GLU A 170 16.03 -32.57 17.37
CA GLU A 170 16.29 -31.14 17.52
C GLU A 170 15.34 -30.31 16.65
N ASN A 171 15.02 -29.09 17.10
CA ASN A 171 14.28 -28.13 16.28
C ASN A 171 15.23 -27.52 15.24
N VAL A 172 14.94 -27.76 13.96
CA VAL A 172 15.77 -27.34 12.83
C VAL A 172 15.21 -26.13 12.09
N GLY A 173 13.97 -25.74 12.40
CA GLY A 173 13.25 -24.65 11.80
C GLY A 173 12.51 -25.04 10.51
N VAL A 174 11.52 -24.22 10.15
CA VAL A 174 10.57 -24.44 9.04
C VAL A 174 11.23 -24.84 7.72
N VAL A 175 12.25 -24.10 7.27
CA VAL A 175 12.88 -24.31 5.95
C VAL A 175 13.60 -25.66 5.90
N LYS A 176 14.40 -25.98 6.92
CA LYS A 176 15.14 -27.25 6.97
C LYS A 176 14.22 -28.44 7.20
N ASN A 177 13.13 -28.24 7.95
CA ASN A 177 12.10 -29.27 8.09
C ASN A 177 11.48 -29.61 6.71
N LEU A 178 11.04 -28.58 5.98
CA LEU A 178 10.44 -28.74 4.65
C LEU A 178 11.41 -29.35 3.63
N ASP A 179 12.65 -28.87 3.58
CA ASP A 179 13.67 -29.37 2.65
C ASP A 179 13.99 -30.86 2.85
N ASP A 180 14.11 -31.31 4.11
CA ASP A 180 14.34 -32.72 4.44
C ASP A 180 13.18 -33.61 4.01
N ILE A 181 11.92 -33.23 4.28
CA ILE A 181 10.78 -34.04 3.82
C ILE A 181 10.59 -33.97 2.31
N ALA A 182 10.89 -32.83 1.68
CA ALA A 182 10.85 -32.66 0.22
C ALA A 182 11.87 -33.57 -0.49
N SER A 183 13.04 -33.80 0.11
CA SER A 183 14.06 -34.72 -0.42
C SER A 183 13.63 -36.20 -0.45
N ARG A 184 12.53 -36.54 0.25
CA ARG A 184 11.97 -37.89 0.36
C ARG A 184 10.79 -38.16 -0.58
N VAL A 185 10.35 -37.14 -1.33
CA VAL A 185 9.26 -37.25 -2.30
C VAL A 185 9.57 -38.34 -3.31
N SER A 186 8.62 -39.27 -3.49
CA SER A 186 8.71 -40.31 -4.52
C SER A 186 7.70 -40.16 -5.65
N GLY A 187 6.66 -39.35 -5.45
CA GLY A 187 5.62 -39.03 -6.45
C GLY A 187 6.09 -38.11 -7.57
N GLU A 188 5.44 -38.20 -8.75
CA GLU A 188 5.63 -37.25 -9.84
C GLU A 188 5.00 -35.88 -9.51
N TYR A 189 3.99 -35.88 -8.65
CA TYR A 189 3.29 -34.69 -8.21
C TYR A 189 3.35 -34.52 -6.70
N VAL A 190 3.30 -33.27 -6.24
CA VAL A 190 3.36 -32.93 -4.82
C VAL A 190 2.23 -32.01 -4.43
N ALA A 191 1.58 -32.31 -3.31
CA ALA A 191 0.70 -31.39 -2.60
C ALA A 191 1.35 -31.01 -1.26
N ILE A 192 1.02 -29.85 -0.71
CA ILE A 192 1.46 -29.45 0.63
C ILE A 192 0.23 -29.14 1.48
N CYS A 193 0.26 -29.50 2.76
CA CYS A 193 -0.74 -29.09 3.75
C CYS A 193 -0.07 -29.05 5.14
N GLU A 194 0.04 -27.86 5.72
CA GLU A 194 0.67 -27.65 7.03
C GLU A 194 -0.19 -28.22 8.17
N GLY A 195 0.44 -28.63 9.28
CA GLY A 195 -0.20 -29.36 10.37
C GLY A 195 -1.26 -28.60 11.18
N ASP A 196 -1.49 -27.33 10.88
CA ASP A 196 -2.56 -26.48 11.41
C ASP A 196 -3.70 -26.24 10.40
N ASP A 197 -3.50 -26.58 9.13
CA ASP A 197 -4.47 -26.43 8.04
C ASP A 197 -5.18 -27.75 7.71
N TYR A 198 -6.26 -27.71 6.93
CA TYR A 198 -6.93 -28.94 6.49
C TYR A 198 -7.66 -28.79 5.15
N TRP A 199 -7.85 -29.92 4.48
CA TRP A 199 -8.63 -30.00 3.23
C TRP A 199 -10.11 -30.26 3.53
N THR A 200 -10.98 -29.70 2.69
CA THR A 200 -12.45 -29.83 2.85
C THR A 200 -13.11 -30.59 1.71
N ASP A 201 -12.48 -30.65 0.53
CA ASP A 201 -12.98 -31.42 -0.60
C ASP A 201 -12.28 -32.80 -0.65
N PRO A 202 -13.02 -33.92 -0.55
CA PRO A 202 -12.44 -35.26 -0.62
C PRO A 202 -11.88 -35.60 -2.02
N ASP A 203 -12.24 -34.87 -3.06
CA ASP A 203 -11.78 -35.09 -4.44
C ASP A 203 -10.65 -34.12 -4.85
N LYS A 204 -10.11 -33.32 -3.93
CA LYS A 204 -9.08 -32.29 -4.22
C LYS A 204 -7.90 -32.86 -4.99
N LEU A 205 -7.28 -33.93 -4.49
CA LEU A 205 -6.11 -34.54 -5.14
C LEU A 205 -6.44 -35.07 -6.54
N GLN A 206 -7.61 -35.70 -6.72
CA GLN A 206 -8.06 -36.21 -8.02
C GLN A 206 -8.24 -35.05 -9.02
N ARG A 207 -8.98 -34.01 -8.62
CA ARG A 207 -9.25 -32.83 -9.46
C ARG A 207 -7.97 -32.14 -9.91
N GLN A 208 -7.02 -31.95 -9.01
CA GLN A 208 -5.76 -31.28 -9.32
C GLN A 208 -4.88 -32.14 -10.25
N LEU A 209 -4.82 -33.46 -10.01
CA LEU A 209 -4.07 -34.36 -10.89
C LEU A 209 -4.69 -34.42 -12.30
N ASP A 210 -6.02 -34.56 -12.40
CA ASP A 210 -6.73 -34.57 -13.69
C ASP A 210 -6.49 -33.28 -14.46
N TYR A 211 -6.55 -32.14 -13.76
CA TYR A 211 -6.28 -30.83 -14.35
C TYR A 211 -4.87 -30.75 -14.96
N MET A 212 -3.85 -31.21 -14.22
CA MET A 212 -2.45 -31.14 -14.65
C MET A 212 -2.07 -32.20 -15.69
N ARG A 213 -2.66 -33.40 -15.63
CA ARG A 213 -2.42 -34.46 -16.64
C ARG A 213 -2.91 -34.07 -18.03
N GLN A 214 -4.03 -33.34 -18.10
CA GLN A 214 -4.58 -32.84 -19.35
C GLN A 214 -3.80 -31.64 -19.92
N ARG A 215 -2.88 -31.05 -19.14
CA ARG A 215 -2.21 -29.79 -19.47
C ARG A 215 -0.72 -29.84 -19.06
N PRO A 216 0.13 -30.53 -19.84
CA PRO A 216 1.53 -30.77 -19.47
C PRO A 216 2.36 -29.49 -19.32
N GLU A 217 1.94 -28.39 -19.96
CA GLU A 217 2.59 -27.08 -19.84
C GLU A 217 2.36 -26.38 -18.49
N TYR A 218 1.48 -26.92 -17.65
CA TYR A 218 1.24 -26.42 -16.29
C TYR A 218 2.11 -27.21 -15.31
N THR A 219 2.91 -26.47 -14.54
CA THR A 219 3.88 -27.02 -13.57
C THR A 219 3.41 -26.86 -12.13
N LEU A 220 2.40 -26.03 -11.91
CA LEU A 220 1.63 -26.00 -10.68
C LEU A 220 0.19 -25.57 -10.93
N CYS A 221 -0.72 -25.96 -10.05
CA CYS A 221 -2.04 -25.38 -9.95
C CYS A 221 -2.42 -25.09 -8.50
N TYR A 222 -3.36 -24.17 -8.30
CA TYR A 222 -3.87 -23.81 -6.99
C TYR A 222 -5.37 -23.51 -7.07
N HIS A 223 -5.97 -23.32 -5.90
CA HIS A 223 -7.38 -22.97 -5.77
C HIS A 223 -7.57 -21.99 -4.59
N PRO A 224 -8.68 -21.25 -4.51
CA PRO A 224 -8.94 -20.38 -3.36
C PRO A 224 -9.20 -21.22 -2.10
N VAL A 225 -8.92 -20.65 -0.94
CA VAL A 225 -9.14 -21.28 0.36
C VAL A 225 -10.09 -20.45 1.20
N LYS A 226 -10.81 -21.10 2.11
CA LYS A 226 -11.52 -20.40 3.17
C LYS A 226 -10.53 -20.06 4.28
N VAL A 227 -10.57 -18.85 4.81
CA VAL A 227 -9.77 -18.43 5.97
C VAL A 227 -10.65 -18.52 7.21
N VAL A 228 -10.20 -19.25 8.23
CA VAL A 228 -10.91 -19.43 9.51
C VAL A 228 -10.03 -18.93 10.65
N TYR A 229 -10.61 -18.09 11.51
CA TYR A 229 -9.94 -17.57 12.70
C TYR A 229 -10.40 -18.36 13.93
N GLU A 230 -9.47 -18.99 14.64
CA GLU A 230 -9.81 -19.78 15.85
C GLU A 230 -10.45 -18.92 16.94
N ASP A 231 -9.98 -17.67 17.10
CA ASP A 231 -10.52 -16.72 18.09
C ASP A 231 -11.76 -15.96 17.57
N MET A 232 -12.05 -16.02 16.27
CA MET A 232 -13.15 -15.30 15.62
C MET A 232 -13.88 -16.20 14.59
N PRO A 233 -14.52 -17.30 15.03
CA PRO A 233 -15.06 -18.32 14.13
C PRO A 233 -16.22 -17.82 13.25
N ALA A 234 -16.79 -16.65 13.54
CA ALA A 234 -17.86 -16.03 12.76
C ALA A 234 -17.36 -15.24 11.54
N VAL A 235 -16.05 -15.00 11.42
CA VAL A 235 -15.47 -14.30 10.26
C VAL A 235 -15.25 -15.30 9.14
N GLU A 236 -15.90 -15.08 8.00
CA GLU A 236 -15.67 -15.84 6.78
C GLU A 236 -14.91 -14.99 5.78
N GLU A 237 -13.67 -15.38 5.51
CA GLU A 237 -12.81 -14.77 4.51
C GLU A 237 -12.37 -15.83 3.48
N GLN A 238 -11.94 -15.39 2.30
CA GLN A 238 -11.28 -16.25 1.33
C GLN A 238 -9.89 -15.70 0.98
N TYR A 239 -9.01 -16.59 0.55
CA TYR A 239 -7.71 -16.20 0.02
C TYR A 239 -7.40 -16.96 -1.28
N PRO A 240 -6.88 -16.28 -2.33
CA PRO A 240 -6.77 -14.83 -2.44
C PRO A 240 -8.16 -14.17 -2.48
N GLU A 241 -8.27 -12.92 -2.03
CA GLU A 241 -9.54 -12.18 -2.02
C GLU A 241 -10.12 -12.05 -3.45
N GLN A 242 -9.23 -11.81 -4.42
CA GLN A 242 -9.54 -11.68 -5.84
C GLN A 242 -8.64 -12.62 -6.65
N PRO A 243 -9.05 -13.88 -6.88
CA PRO A 243 -8.25 -14.82 -7.64
C PRO A 243 -8.14 -14.42 -9.11
N ASN A 244 -6.91 -14.45 -9.65
CA ASN A 244 -6.68 -14.31 -11.09
C ASN A 244 -6.86 -15.68 -11.77
N PRO A 245 -7.81 -15.84 -12.72
CA PRO A 245 -8.03 -17.09 -13.43
C PRO A 245 -6.91 -17.46 -14.42
N SER A 246 -6.05 -16.51 -14.78
CA SER A 246 -4.88 -16.74 -15.66
C SER A 246 -3.63 -16.09 -15.07
N PRO A 247 -3.11 -16.60 -13.93
CA PRO A 247 -1.97 -16.00 -13.27
C PRO A 247 -0.66 -16.27 -14.02
N SER A 248 0.22 -15.29 -13.99
CA SER A 248 1.56 -15.34 -14.58
C SER A 248 2.66 -15.46 -13.50
N LEU A 249 3.87 -15.79 -13.93
CA LEU A 249 5.05 -15.70 -13.06
C LEU A 249 5.26 -14.26 -12.57
N SER A 250 4.98 -13.25 -13.40
CA SER A 250 5.13 -11.84 -13.03
C SER A 250 4.19 -11.46 -11.88
N ASP A 251 2.93 -11.91 -11.94
CA ASP A 251 1.97 -11.71 -10.85
C ASP A 251 2.49 -12.33 -9.56
N LEU A 252 3.05 -13.55 -9.66
CA LEU A 252 3.53 -14.28 -8.50
C LEU A 252 4.81 -13.66 -7.93
N VAL A 253 5.67 -13.07 -8.76
CA VAL A 253 6.83 -12.30 -8.31
C VAL A 253 6.41 -11.04 -7.57
N ALA A 254 5.38 -10.34 -8.07
CA ALA A 254 4.86 -9.13 -7.44
C ALA A 254 4.19 -9.41 -6.09
N HIS A 255 3.45 -10.51 -5.98
CA HIS A 255 2.70 -10.86 -4.79
C HIS A 255 2.47 -12.37 -4.67
N ASN A 256 2.72 -12.94 -3.48
CA ASN A 256 2.26 -14.30 -3.20
C ASN A 256 0.73 -14.30 -3.09
N PHE A 257 0.04 -14.99 -3.99
CA PHE A 257 -1.42 -15.17 -3.98
C PHE A 257 -1.82 -16.64 -3.82
N ILE A 258 -0.86 -17.55 -3.64
CA ILE A 258 -1.09 -18.98 -3.53
C ILE A 258 -0.95 -19.36 -2.05
N GLN A 259 -2.01 -19.91 -1.47
CA GLN A 259 -1.92 -20.48 -0.13
C GLN A 259 -1.28 -21.86 -0.20
N THR A 260 -0.35 -22.15 0.72
CA THR A 260 0.39 -23.42 0.75
C THR A 260 -0.50 -24.65 0.71
N ASN A 261 -1.58 -24.70 1.49
CA ASN A 261 -2.48 -25.86 1.53
C ASN A 261 -3.35 -26.05 0.28
N SER A 262 -3.35 -25.10 -0.67
CA SER A 262 -4.12 -25.17 -1.90
C SER A 262 -3.32 -25.63 -3.11
N VAL A 263 -2.00 -25.51 -3.06
CA VAL A 263 -1.12 -25.77 -4.20
C VAL A 263 -0.95 -27.26 -4.51
N PHE A 264 -0.72 -27.54 -5.79
CA PHE A 264 -0.35 -28.86 -6.30
C PHE A 264 0.66 -28.69 -7.43
N TYR A 265 1.77 -29.41 -7.36
CA TYR A 265 2.92 -29.26 -8.24
C TYR A 265 3.10 -30.48 -9.11
N ARG A 266 3.57 -30.27 -10.34
CA ARG A 266 4.37 -31.24 -11.07
C ARG A 266 5.78 -31.10 -10.54
N TRP A 267 6.23 -32.08 -9.77
CA TRP A 267 7.43 -31.93 -8.97
C TRP A 267 8.68 -31.91 -9.85
N ARG A 268 9.45 -30.81 -9.75
CA ARG A 268 10.65 -30.62 -10.58
C ARG A 268 11.92 -31.22 -9.99
N TYR A 269 11.97 -31.45 -8.67
CA TYR A 269 13.16 -31.93 -7.96
C TYR A 269 13.21 -33.46 -7.96
N ARG A 270 14.37 -34.07 -8.24
CA ARG A 270 14.51 -35.54 -8.29
C ARG A 270 15.78 -36.03 -7.61
N GLY A 271 15.79 -37.30 -7.17
CA GLY A 271 17.01 -37.99 -6.75
C GLY A 271 17.72 -37.39 -5.52
N GLY A 272 16.98 -36.79 -4.59
CA GLY A 272 17.55 -36.16 -3.39
C GLY A 272 18.03 -34.72 -3.59
N GLU A 273 17.66 -34.09 -4.71
CA GLU A 273 17.79 -32.64 -4.89
C GLU A 273 17.08 -31.87 -3.76
N THR A 274 17.73 -30.82 -3.26
CA THR A 274 17.18 -29.92 -2.25
C THR A 274 16.48 -28.73 -2.91
N LEU A 275 15.57 -28.07 -2.18
CA LEU A 275 14.81 -26.91 -2.65
C LEU A 275 15.68 -25.67 -2.89
N GLN A 276 16.96 -25.72 -2.49
CA GLN A 276 17.93 -24.61 -2.60
C GLN A 276 17.46 -23.32 -1.92
N ILE A 277 16.60 -23.39 -0.91
CA ILE A 277 16.16 -22.23 -0.13
C ILE A 277 17.27 -21.87 0.87
N GLY A 278 17.74 -20.61 0.86
CA GLY A 278 18.79 -20.19 1.78
C GLY A 278 18.35 -20.26 3.25
N ARG A 279 19.31 -20.43 4.17
CA ARG A 279 19.00 -20.51 5.60
C ARG A 279 18.36 -19.21 6.11
N GLY A 280 17.28 -19.35 6.86
CA GLY A 280 16.60 -18.22 7.51
C GLY A 280 15.81 -17.32 6.56
N ILE A 281 15.56 -17.78 5.32
CA ILE A 281 14.76 -17.07 4.32
C ILE A 281 13.29 -17.47 4.45
N ILE A 282 12.41 -16.49 4.41
CA ILE A 282 10.95 -16.65 4.45
C ILE A 282 10.28 -15.58 3.58
N PRO A 283 9.09 -15.84 3.01
CA PRO A 283 8.35 -17.11 3.00
C PRO A 283 8.97 -18.22 2.13
N ALA A 284 8.99 -19.45 2.63
CA ALA A 284 9.63 -20.59 1.93
C ALA A 284 8.75 -21.19 0.82
N ASP A 285 7.45 -21.30 1.08
CA ASP A 285 6.42 -21.72 0.12
C ASP A 285 6.40 -20.84 -1.13
N TRP A 286 6.49 -19.52 -0.96
CA TRP A 286 6.54 -18.59 -2.08
C TRP A 286 7.72 -18.88 -3.02
N TYR A 287 8.89 -19.19 -2.47
CA TYR A 287 10.04 -19.59 -3.28
C TYR A 287 9.73 -20.84 -4.12
N ILE A 288 9.10 -21.85 -3.53
CA ILE A 288 8.73 -23.09 -4.22
C ILE A 288 7.72 -22.82 -5.34
N HIS A 289 6.72 -21.96 -5.09
CA HIS A 289 5.77 -21.53 -6.13
C HIS A 289 6.50 -20.89 -7.31
N LEU A 290 7.43 -19.97 -7.03
CA LEU A 290 8.21 -19.26 -8.05
C LEU A 290 9.09 -20.21 -8.86
N MET A 291 9.77 -21.17 -8.20
CA MET A 291 10.59 -22.15 -8.89
C MET A 291 9.75 -23.03 -9.82
N HIS A 292 8.52 -23.37 -9.48
CA HIS A 292 7.67 -24.15 -10.39
C HIS A 292 7.09 -23.28 -11.51
N ALA A 293 6.68 -22.04 -11.21
CA ALA A 293 6.14 -21.09 -12.19
C ALA A 293 7.19 -20.61 -13.21
N GLU A 294 8.49 -20.68 -12.87
CA GLU A 294 9.57 -20.35 -13.79
C GLU A 294 9.62 -21.29 -15.01
N VAL A 295 9.27 -22.56 -14.82
CA VAL A 295 9.44 -23.61 -15.85
C VAL A 295 8.13 -24.06 -16.49
N GLY A 296 7.01 -23.42 -16.17
CA GLY A 296 5.70 -23.70 -16.77
C GLY A 296 4.60 -22.80 -16.23
N ARG A 297 3.37 -23.04 -16.70
CA ARG A 297 2.20 -22.19 -16.41
C ARG A 297 1.62 -22.48 -15.03
N ILE A 298 0.96 -21.46 -14.47
CA ILE A 298 0.20 -21.55 -13.23
C ILE A 298 -1.27 -21.84 -13.55
N GLY A 299 -1.80 -22.92 -12.98
CA GLY A 299 -3.19 -23.32 -13.15
C GLY A 299 -4.07 -22.80 -12.03
N PHE A 300 -5.28 -22.36 -12.37
CA PHE A 300 -6.29 -21.95 -11.39
C PHE A 300 -7.51 -22.87 -11.45
N LEU A 301 -7.91 -23.40 -10.30
CA LEU A 301 -9.18 -24.09 -10.10
C LEU A 301 -10.09 -23.22 -9.21
N PRO A 302 -11.32 -22.90 -9.63
CA PRO A 302 -12.17 -21.96 -8.89
C PRO A 302 -12.82 -22.53 -7.62
N GLN A 303 -12.73 -23.84 -7.37
CA GLN A 303 -13.37 -24.48 -6.22
C GLN A 303 -12.60 -24.21 -4.92
N ILE A 304 -13.30 -23.85 -3.85
CA ILE A 304 -12.71 -23.80 -2.50
C ILE A 304 -12.61 -25.22 -1.95
N MET A 305 -11.38 -25.74 -1.81
CA MET A 305 -11.12 -27.14 -1.43
C MET A 305 -10.30 -27.29 -0.14
N ALA A 306 -9.93 -26.19 0.52
CA ALA A 306 -9.15 -26.20 1.76
C ALA A 306 -9.46 -25.01 2.67
N VAL A 307 -9.08 -25.14 3.94
CA VAL A 307 -9.18 -24.12 4.97
C VAL A 307 -7.79 -23.72 5.46
N TYR A 308 -7.48 -22.43 5.35
CA TYR A 308 -6.34 -21.79 6.01
C TYR A 308 -6.75 -21.32 7.40
N ARG A 309 -6.13 -21.90 8.43
CA ARG A 309 -6.40 -21.57 9.83
C ARG A 309 -5.50 -20.45 10.32
N LYS A 310 -6.08 -19.45 10.98
CA LYS A 310 -5.37 -18.39 11.69
C LYS A 310 -5.61 -18.51 13.18
N HIS A 311 -4.53 -18.58 13.95
CA HIS A 311 -4.53 -18.69 15.40
C HIS A 311 -3.30 -18.00 16.01
N ALA A 312 -3.33 -17.74 17.31
CA ALA A 312 -2.28 -16.99 18.02
C ALA A 312 -0.87 -17.63 17.95
N GLY A 313 -0.78 -18.93 17.68
CA GLY A 313 0.47 -19.66 17.49
C GLY A 313 1.01 -19.66 16.05
N GLY A 314 0.23 -19.16 15.09
CA GLY A 314 0.56 -19.23 13.67
C GLY A 314 1.65 -18.23 13.25
N MET A 315 2.54 -18.64 12.34
CA MET A 315 3.69 -17.82 11.92
C MET A 315 3.30 -16.48 11.33
N TRP A 316 2.24 -16.43 10.52
CA TRP A 316 1.80 -15.21 9.83
C TRP A 316 0.68 -14.46 10.56
N ALA A 317 -0.10 -15.17 11.37
CA ALA A 317 -1.29 -14.65 12.05
C ALA A 317 -1.02 -14.09 13.45
N ALA A 318 0.17 -14.35 14.03
CA ALA A 318 0.53 -13.90 15.37
C ALA A 318 0.88 -12.41 15.50
N PHE A 319 0.75 -11.60 14.43
CA PHE A 319 1.13 -10.19 14.44
C PHE A 319 -0.07 -9.26 14.22
N ASP A 320 -0.28 -8.36 15.18
CA ASP A 320 -1.35 -7.35 15.10
C ASP A 320 -1.13 -6.31 13.99
N THR A 321 0.13 -6.11 13.57
CA THR A 321 0.48 -5.11 12.54
C THR A 321 1.58 -5.59 11.62
N VAL A 322 1.61 -5.05 10.40
CA VAL A 322 2.69 -5.30 9.43
C VAL A 322 4.05 -4.86 9.97
N LEU A 323 4.11 -3.80 10.79
CA LEU A 323 5.34 -3.37 11.43
C LEU A 323 5.84 -4.40 12.44
N ALA A 324 4.95 -4.96 13.28
CA ALA A 324 5.32 -6.02 14.23
C ALA A 324 5.89 -7.25 13.50
N ARG A 325 5.25 -7.65 12.39
CA ARG A 325 5.77 -8.70 11.52
C ARG A 325 7.15 -8.35 10.98
N HIS A 326 7.34 -7.18 10.39
CA HIS A 326 8.62 -6.77 9.83
C HIS A 326 9.73 -6.68 10.90
N LYS A 327 9.43 -6.26 12.12
CA LYS A 327 10.42 -6.28 13.21
C LYS A 327 10.92 -7.68 13.51
N ARG A 328 10.06 -8.68 13.36
CA ARG A 328 10.39 -10.08 13.62
C ARG A 328 11.01 -10.78 12.40
N LEU A 329 10.48 -10.53 11.22
CA LEU A 329 10.71 -11.31 9.99
C LEU A 329 11.33 -10.48 8.84
N GLY A 330 11.38 -9.16 8.96
CA GLY A 330 11.75 -8.25 7.86
C GLY A 330 13.17 -8.47 7.33
N LYS A 331 14.12 -8.85 8.19
CA LYS A 331 15.47 -9.23 7.74
C LYS A 331 15.43 -10.45 6.80
N SER A 332 14.65 -11.46 7.19
CA SER A 332 14.46 -12.66 6.38
C SER A 332 13.66 -12.39 5.11
N GLU A 333 12.64 -11.51 5.16
CA GLU A 333 11.90 -11.06 3.97
C GLU A 333 12.81 -10.28 3.00
N ILE A 334 13.73 -9.43 3.49
CA ILE A 334 14.71 -8.75 2.62
C ILE A 334 15.65 -9.75 1.95
N GLU A 335 16.13 -10.74 2.71
CA GLU A 335 17.02 -11.77 2.19
C GLU A 335 16.34 -12.69 1.17
N PHE A 336 15.04 -12.98 1.34
CA PHE A 336 14.22 -13.63 0.32
C PHE A 336 14.30 -12.92 -1.03
N TYR A 337 14.07 -11.61 -1.05
CA TYR A 337 14.18 -10.83 -2.29
C TYR A 337 15.60 -10.75 -2.85
N ARG A 338 16.64 -10.83 -2.00
CA ARG A 338 18.02 -10.92 -2.49
C ARG A 338 18.29 -12.27 -3.16
N GLN A 339 17.77 -13.35 -2.58
CA GLN A 339 17.85 -14.66 -3.21
C GLN A 339 17.11 -14.66 -4.56
N LEU A 340 15.91 -14.06 -4.64
CA LEU A 340 15.20 -13.93 -5.90
C LEU A 340 15.99 -13.13 -6.94
N ARG A 341 16.62 -12.02 -6.55
CA ARG A 341 17.52 -11.26 -7.43
C ARG A 341 18.71 -12.11 -7.89
N GLY A 342 19.28 -12.93 -7.02
CA GLY A 342 20.36 -13.86 -7.38
C GLY A 342 19.91 -14.91 -8.40
N HIS A 343 18.66 -15.37 -8.31
CA HIS A 343 18.08 -16.40 -9.18
C HIS A 343 17.60 -15.84 -10.53
N PHE A 344 16.73 -14.84 -10.51
CA PHE A 344 16.12 -14.23 -11.71
C PHE A 344 16.97 -13.11 -12.33
N GLY A 345 18.10 -12.76 -11.71
CA GLY A 345 18.95 -11.67 -12.15
C GLY A 345 18.21 -10.33 -12.19
N GLY A 346 18.31 -9.63 -13.32
CA GLY A 346 17.64 -8.34 -13.54
C GLY A 346 16.16 -8.43 -13.91
N ARG A 347 15.59 -9.63 -14.14
CA ARG A 347 14.29 -9.82 -14.81
C ARG A 347 13.08 -9.24 -14.05
N TYR A 348 13.23 -8.97 -12.75
CA TYR A 348 12.21 -8.34 -11.90
C TYR A 348 12.85 -7.45 -10.82
N ALA A 349 13.98 -6.82 -11.16
CA ALA A 349 14.76 -6.07 -10.18
C ALA A 349 13.97 -4.90 -9.58
N ALA A 350 13.08 -4.28 -10.37
CA ALA A 350 12.27 -3.16 -9.90
C ALA A 350 11.35 -3.58 -8.73
N GLU A 351 10.71 -4.74 -8.85
CA GLU A 351 9.78 -5.31 -7.88
C GLU A 351 10.51 -5.71 -6.59
N TYR A 352 11.64 -6.41 -6.72
CA TYR A 352 12.46 -6.85 -5.58
C TYR A 352 13.01 -5.65 -4.81
N GLU A 353 13.67 -4.73 -5.51
CA GLU A 353 14.35 -3.62 -4.87
C GLU A 353 13.35 -2.64 -4.24
N ALA A 354 12.20 -2.39 -4.89
CA ALA A 354 11.15 -1.55 -4.31
C ALA A 354 10.60 -2.15 -3.01
N THR A 355 10.37 -3.46 -2.96
CA THR A 355 9.85 -4.10 -1.76
C THR A 355 10.88 -4.15 -0.64
N GLN A 356 12.14 -4.47 -0.94
CA GLN A 356 13.24 -4.42 0.03
C GLN A 356 13.40 -3.02 0.64
N ARG A 357 13.42 -1.97 -0.19
CA ARG A 357 13.48 -0.58 0.29
C ARG A 357 12.28 -0.25 1.17
N ARG A 358 11.08 -0.69 0.82
CA ARG A 358 9.86 -0.47 1.62
C ARG A 358 9.93 -1.14 3.00
N ILE A 359 10.43 -2.37 3.08
CA ILE A 359 10.64 -3.08 4.36
C ILE A 359 11.68 -2.32 5.20
N PHE A 360 12.82 -1.98 4.60
CA PHE A 360 13.89 -1.23 5.25
C PHE A 360 13.39 0.10 5.81
N ARG A 361 12.73 0.92 4.98
CA ARG A 361 12.19 2.22 5.40
C ARG A 361 11.23 2.09 6.57
N ARG A 362 10.33 1.11 6.54
CA ARG A 362 9.37 0.88 7.64
C ARG A 362 10.07 0.55 8.96
N LEU A 363 11.13 -0.25 8.91
CA LEU A 363 11.94 -0.58 10.09
C LEU A 363 12.74 0.63 10.57
N ALA A 364 13.40 1.33 9.64
CA ALA A 364 14.18 2.52 9.95
C ALA A 364 13.32 3.64 10.57
N GLU A 365 12.12 3.89 10.03
CA GLU A 365 11.15 4.82 10.62
C GLU A 365 10.77 4.42 12.04
N ALA A 366 10.50 3.12 12.29
CA ALA A 366 10.16 2.65 13.62
C ALA A 366 11.31 2.85 14.62
N TYR A 367 12.55 2.57 14.23
CA TYR A 367 13.72 2.77 15.09
C TYR A 367 14.01 4.25 15.35
N LEU A 368 13.73 5.12 14.38
CA LEU A 368 13.78 6.57 14.60
C LEU A 368 12.72 7.04 15.60
N ASP A 369 11.49 6.53 15.48
CA ASP A 369 10.39 6.84 16.39
C ASP A 369 10.63 6.31 17.81
N GLU A 370 11.34 5.18 17.93
CA GLU A 370 11.79 4.56 19.19
C GLU A 370 13.05 5.19 19.78
N GLU A 371 13.67 6.14 19.08
CA GLU A 371 14.93 6.76 19.46
C GLU A 371 16.09 5.74 19.62
N ASP A 372 16.10 4.70 18.79
CA ASP A 372 17.00 3.54 18.83
C ASP A 372 18.03 3.59 17.69
N PRO A 373 19.12 4.37 17.81
CA PRO A 373 20.16 4.44 16.80
C PRO A 373 20.97 3.15 16.69
N GLU A 374 20.96 2.28 17.71
CA GLU A 374 21.70 1.01 17.68
C GLU A 374 21.05 0.05 16.69
N ARG A 375 19.73 -0.16 16.79
CA ARG A 375 19.00 -0.99 15.82
C ARG A 375 19.01 -0.41 14.42
N LEU A 376 18.97 0.92 14.29
CA LEU A 376 19.11 1.57 13.00
C LEU A 376 20.51 1.35 12.41
N ALA A 377 21.57 1.48 13.20
CA ALA A 377 22.94 1.20 12.75
C ALA A 377 23.09 -0.25 12.29
N GLN A 378 22.58 -1.21 13.07
CA GLN A 378 22.60 -2.63 12.70
C GLN A 378 21.81 -2.89 11.41
N LEU A 379 20.62 -2.30 11.25
CA LEU A 379 19.83 -2.43 10.03
C LEU A 379 20.59 -1.91 8.80
N ILE A 380 21.31 -0.80 8.95
CA ILE A 380 22.13 -0.24 7.86
C ILE A 380 23.33 -1.14 7.55
N GLU A 381 24.00 -1.67 8.57
CA GLU A 381 25.13 -2.58 8.41
C GLU A 381 24.74 -3.89 7.75
N ASP A 382 23.57 -4.44 8.11
CA ASP A 382 23.02 -5.66 7.51
C ASP A 382 22.56 -5.44 6.05
N HIS A 383 22.25 -4.20 5.67
CA HIS A 383 21.65 -3.87 4.38
C HIS A 383 22.23 -2.61 3.69
N PRO A 384 23.56 -2.54 3.46
CA PRO A 384 24.22 -1.33 2.95
C PRO A 384 23.84 -1.00 1.51
N ASP A 385 23.46 -2.00 0.72
CA ASP A 385 23.04 -1.92 -0.69
C ASP A 385 21.76 -1.12 -0.91
N ILE A 386 20.84 -1.16 0.07
CA ILE A 386 19.55 -0.45 0.01
C ILE A 386 19.47 0.73 0.97
N ALA A 387 20.32 0.77 2.00
CA ALA A 387 20.26 1.78 3.06
C ALA A 387 20.44 3.20 2.55
N GLU A 388 21.39 3.46 1.63
CA GLU A 388 21.67 4.81 1.14
C GLU A 388 20.45 5.44 0.46
N THR A 389 19.87 4.74 -0.51
CA THR A 389 18.67 5.20 -1.22
C THR A 389 17.48 5.33 -0.27
N ALA A 390 17.26 4.35 0.61
CA ALA A 390 16.15 4.37 1.55
C ALA A 390 16.23 5.55 2.54
N LEU A 391 17.41 5.82 3.11
CA LEU A 391 17.63 6.94 4.03
C LEU A 391 17.48 8.28 3.31
N LYS A 392 17.98 8.41 2.09
CA LYS A 392 17.80 9.60 1.25
C LYS A 392 16.33 9.90 0.99
N GLU A 393 15.54 8.89 0.64
CA GLU A 393 14.09 9.02 0.48
C GLU A 393 13.37 9.43 1.78
N MET A 394 13.96 9.12 2.94
CA MET A 394 13.48 9.54 4.27
C MET A 394 13.98 10.93 4.69
N GLY A 395 14.66 11.65 3.80
CA GLY A 395 15.23 12.98 4.05
C GLY A 395 16.50 12.99 4.90
N LEU A 396 17.19 11.85 4.99
CA LEU A 396 18.47 11.65 5.68
C LEU A 396 19.59 11.43 4.66
N ASP A 397 20.01 12.51 4.01
CA ASP A 397 20.93 12.51 2.86
C ASP A 397 22.23 13.29 3.09
N GLY A 398 22.56 13.56 4.35
CA GLY A 398 23.81 14.21 4.74
C GLY A 398 25.07 13.48 4.26
N ALA A 399 26.09 14.26 3.89
CA ALA A 399 27.43 13.71 3.65
C ALA A 399 28.01 13.05 4.91
N ASP A 400 29.04 12.22 4.72
CA ASP A 400 29.86 11.65 5.81
C ASP A 400 29.09 10.87 6.88
N ARG A 401 28.04 10.14 6.47
CA ARG A 401 27.25 9.28 7.38
C ARG A 401 28.15 8.24 8.07
N PRO A 402 28.16 8.17 9.41
CA PRO A 402 28.87 7.12 10.14
C PRO A 402 28.20 5.76 9.91
N ARG A 403 28.99 4.71 9.73
CA ARG A 403 28.50 3.38 9.36
C ARG A 403 28.28 2.43 10.54
N GLN A 404 29.05 2.57 11.62
CA GLN A 404 29.14 1.54 12.68
C GLN A 404 29.08 2.09 14.11
N ASP A 405 29.07 3.41 14.30
CA ASP A 405 29.02 4.01 15.64
C ASP A 405 27.61 4.59 15.90
N PRO A 406 26.80 3.97 16.78
CA PRO A 406 25.46 4.45 17.10
C PRO A 406 25.44 5.87 17.66
N ALA A 407 26.46 6.29 18.43
CA ALA A 407 26.52 7.63 19.02
C ALA A 407 26.83 8.69 17.95
N ALA A 408 27.77 8.38 17.06
CA ALA A 408 28.02 9.23 15.89
C ALA A 408 26.80 9.27 14.95
N LEU A 409 26.11 8.14 14.75
CA LEU A 409 24.90 8.07 13.92
C LEU A 409 23.77 8.91 14.50
N ARG A 410 23.54 8.84 15.82
CA ARG A 410 22.60 9.74 16.51
C ARG A 410 22.94 11.21 16.22
N THR A 411 24.19 11.60 16.41
CA THR A 411 24.64 12.98 16.19
C THR A 411 24.39 13.42 14.74
N TRP A 412 24.74 12.57 13.77
CA TRP A 412 24.51 12.81 12.36
C TRP A 412 23.02 12.96 12.03
N ILE A 413 22.14 12.10 12.59
CA ILE A 413 20.69 12.21 12.41
C ILE A 413 20.17 13.53 12.98
N GLU A 414 20.58 13.89 14.20
CA GLU A 414 20.17 15.13 14.86
C GLU A 414 20.60 16.38 14.08
N ASP A 415 21.77 16.35 13.42
CA ASP A 415 22.26 17.42 12.56
C ASP A 415 21.46 17.56 11.25
N GLN A 416 20.96 16.47 10.71
CA GLN A 416 20.06 16.49 9.53
C GLN A 416 18.65 16.96 9.89
N LEU A 417 18.24 16.72 11.14
CA LEU A 417 16.91 16.96 11.66
C LEU A 417 16.94 18.12 12.67
N THR A 418 17.24 19.32 12.18
CA THR A 418 17.25 20.54 13.00
C THR A 418 15.90 21.24 12.98
N VAL A 419 15.40 21.61 14.17
CA VAL A 419 14.11 22.26 14.37
C VAL A 419 14.30 23.56 15.13
N SER A 420 13.79 24.66 14.61
CA SER A 420 13.64 25.91 15.36
C SER A 420 12.21 26.06 15.84
N VAL A 421 12.00 26.30 17.13
CA VAL A 421 10.69 26.60 17.71
C VAL A 421 10.60 28.09 17.97
N VAL A 422 9.67 28.77 17.31
CA VAL A 422 9.37 30.18 17.54
C VAL A 422 8.36 30.32 18.67
N VAL A 423 8.70 31.13 19.67
CA VAL A 423 7.80 31.50 20.77
C VAL A 423 7.63 33.02 20.75
N THR A 424 6.44 33.49 20.41
CA THR A 424 6.08 34.90 20.52
C THR A 424 5.37 35.14 21.83
N ALA A 425 5.79 36.18 22.58
CA ALA A 425 5.22 36.51 23.88
C ALA A 425 4.93 38.01 24.01
N TYR A 426 3.83 38.33 24.69
CA TYR A 426 3.50 39.70 25.11
C TYR A 426 2.49 39.68 26.27
N ASN A 427 2.92 40.07 27.47
CA ASN A 427 2.12 40.11 28.71
C ASN A 427 1.43 38.76 29.04
N GLN A 428 2.22 37.70 29.16
CA GLN A 428 1.78 36.31 29.34
C GLN A 428 2.44 35.65 30.56
N ALA A 429 2.69 36.40 31.65
CA ALA A 429 3.39 35.89 32.83
C ALA A 429 2.72 34.64 33.44
N ASP A 430 1.39 34.53 33.31
CA ASP A 430 0.59 33.44 33.85
C ASP A 430 0.65 32.15 33.00
N SER A 431 1.01 32.24 31.72
CA SER A 431 0.93 31.11 30.77
C SER A 431 2.27 30.69 30.17
N ILE A 432 3.24 31.62 30.07
CA ILE A 432 4.50 31.39 29.34
C ILE A 432 5.34 30.24 29.90
N ARG A 433 5.24 29.94 31.20
CA ARG A 433 5.92 28.77 31.81
C ARG A 433 5.45 27.47 31.17
N ARG A 434 4.14 27.30 31.05
CA ARG A 434 3.53 26.08 30.50
C ARG A 434 3.85 25.93 29.01
N CYS A 435 3.90 27.03 28.28
CA CYS A 435 4.38 27.08 26.89
C CYS A 435 5.82 26.54 26.81
N LEU A 436 6.75 27.14 27.57
CA LEU A 436 8.17 26.76 27.54
C LEU A 436 8.43 25.34 28.05
N ASP A 437 7.70 24.88 29.06
CA ASP A 437 7.81 23.50 29.56
C ASP A 437 7.39 22.50 28.47
N GLY A 438 6.29 22.75 27.76
CA GLY A 438 5.83 21.90 26.66
C GLY A 438 6.79 21.88 25.46
N VAL A 439 7.40 23.03 25.14
CA VAL A 439 8.42 23.14 24.08
C VAL A 439 9.71 22.43 24.46
N LEU A 440 10.26 22.69 25.66
CA LEU A 440 11.54 22.15 26.09
C LEU A 440 11.49 20.65 26.42
N GLY A 441 10.30 20.14 26.76
CA GLY A 441 10.02 18.75 27.06
C GLY A 441 9.89 17.83 25.83
N GLN A 442 10.00 18.35 24.61
CA GLN A 442 9.93 17.53 23.40
C GLN A 442 11.08 16.50 23.33
N ARG A 443 10.75 15.28 22.90
CA ARG A 443 11.64 14.12 22.73
C ARG A 443 11.71 13.65 21.28
N GLY A 444 12.83 13.06 20.90
CA GLY A 444 13.08 12.50 19.57
C GLY A 444 14.53 12.69 19.10
N LEU A 445 14.86 12.04 17.98
CA LEU A 445 16.15 12.17 17.30
C LEU A 445 16.19 13.42 16.42
N PHE A 446 16.24 14.60 17.03
CA PHE A 446 16.37 15.89 16.35
C PHE A 446 17.11 16.89 17.24
N ARG A 447 17.77 17.87 16.62
CA ARG A 447 18.35 19.00 17.34
C ARG A 447 17.37 20.16 17.38
N MET A 448 17.15 20.76 18.54
CA MET A 448 16.16 21.83 18.73
C MET A 448 16.77 23.13 19.23
N GLN A 449 16.46 24.22 18.52
CA GLN A 449 16.66 25.61 18.93
C GLN A 449 15.30 26.23 19.29
N VAL A 450 15.23 27.04 20.33
CA VAL A 450 14.04 27.83 20.70
C VAL A 450 14.38 29.31 20.53
N VAL A 451 13.61 30.01 19.71
CA VAL A 451 13.75 31.44 19.44
C VAL A 451 12.57 32.16 20.05
N ILE A 452 12.82 32.99 21.07
CA ILE A 452 11.79 33.68 21.83
C ILE A 452 11.80 35.17 21.50
N GLY A 453 10.68 35.70 21.04
CA GLY A 453 10.44 37.13 20.87
C GLY A 453 9.46 37.64 21.91
N ASP A 454 9.98 38.12 23.04
CA ASP A 454 9.18 38.91 23.99
C ASP A 454 8.97 40.31 23.40
N ASP A 455 7.74 40.69 23.04
CA ASP A 455 7.44 41.95 22.35
C ASP A 455 7.38 43.16 23.30
N ARG A 456 8.36 43.24 24.19
CA ARG A 456 8.47 44.22 25.27
C ARG A 456 7.31 44.11 26.26
N SER A 457 7.20 42.96 26.92
CA SER A 457 6.22 42.78 27.99
C SER A 457 6.44 43.77 29.13
N SER A 458 5.34 44.12 29.80
CA SER A 458 5.30 45.03 30.94
C SER A 458 4.95 44.33 32.26
N ASP A 459 4.60 43.04 32.18
CA ASP A 459 4.40 42.15 33.31
C ASP A 459 5.65 41.26 33.55
N GLY A 460 5.51 40.22 34.37
CA GLY A 460 6.61 39.30 34.70
C GLY A 460 7.09 38.36 33.58
N THR A 461 6.63 38.52 32.34
CA THR A 461 6.92 37.58 31.24
C THR A 461 8.41 37.53 30.92
N ALA A 462 9.07 38.70 30.83
CA ALA A 462 10.47 38.81 30.46
C ALA A 462 11.40 38.15 31.49
N GLU A 463 11.12 38.33 32.79
CA GLU A 463 11.87 37.70 33.87
C GLU A 463 11.75 36.18 33.84
N ILE A 464 10.57 35.66 33.49
CA ILE A 464 10.35 34.21 33.35
C ILE A 464 11.16 33.68 32.17
N ILE A 465 11.06 34.32 31.00
CA ILE A 465 11.81 33.93 29.79
C ILE A 465 13.31 33.91 30.07
N GLU A 466 13.83 34.95 30.73
CA GLU A 466 15.25 35.04 31.08
C GLU A 466 15.69 33.93 32.04
N ALA A 467 14.85 33.56 33.01
CA ALA A 467 15.14 32.44 33.89
C ALA A 467 15.21 31.09 33.14
N TYR A 468 14.39 30.88 32.10
CA TYR A 468 14.52 29.70 31.24
C TYR A 468 15.75 29.76 30.35
N ARG A 469 16.08 30.93 29.77
CA ARG A 469 17.29 31.14 28.97
C ARG A 469 18.54 30.81 29.78
N GLN A 470 18.61 31.21 31.04
CA GLN A 470 19.73 30.90 31.93
C GLN A 470 19.87 29.40 32.24
N ARG A 471 18.75 28.66 32.31
CA ARG A 471 18.76 27.20 32.50
C ARG A 471 19.08 26.43 31.23
N HIS A 472 18.78 26.99 30.06
CA HIS A 472 18.96 26.36 28.76
C HIS A 472 19.68 27.27 27.76
N PRO A 473 20.90 27.76 28.07
CA PRO A 473 21.59 28.77 27.28
C PRO A 473 21.94 28.28 25.87
N ASP A 474 22.15 26.97 25.70
CA ASP A 474 22.50 26.36 24.40
C ASP A 474 21.27 26.11 23.50
N ARG A 475 20.06 26.17 24.07
CA ARG A 475 18.80 25.91 23.34
C ARG A 475 18.00 27.18 23.11
N ILE A 476 18.05 28.16 24.02
CA ILE A 476 17.17 29.33 23.99
C ILE A 476 17.92 30.57 23.51
N THR A 477 17.42 31.17 22.43
CA THR A 477 17.81 32.49 21.95
C THR A 477 16.66 33.46 22.18
N VAL A 478 16.90 34.54 22.93
CA VAL A 478 15.89 35.60 23.15
C VAL A 478 16.22 36.79 22.25
N ARG A 479 15.20 37.30 21.54
CA ARG A 479 15.33 38.45 20.65
C ARG A 479 15.12 39.75 21.44
N PRO A 480 16.09 40.67 21.47
CA PRO A 480 15.92 41.93 22.19
C PRO A 480 14.89 42.84 21.51
N ARG A 481 14.16 43.63 22.31
CA ARG A 481 13.18 44.62 21.84
C ARG A 481 13.36 45.95 22.54
N GLU A 482 13.53 47.01 21.75
CA GLU A 482 13.52 48.40 22.27
C GLU A 482 12.10 48.96 22.36
N ARG A 483 11.17 48.44 21.55
CA ARG A 483 9.76 48.84 21.50
C ARG A 483 8.90 47.63 21.15
N ASN A 484 7.60 47.73 21.45
CA ASN A 484 6.61 46.77 20.97
C ASN A 484 6.50 46.91 19.44
N LEU A 485 6.71 45.81 18.71
CA LEU A 485 6.70 45.73 17.25
C LEU A 485 5.35 45.29 16.70
N GLY A 486 4.52 44.66 17.54
CA GLY A 486 3.34 43.94 17.12
C GLY A 486 3.66 42.50 16.71
N MET A 487 2.64 41.64 16.77
CA MET A 487 2.76 40.19 16.60
C MET A 487 3.51 39.75 15.33
N LEU A 488 3.12 40.25 14.15
CA LEU A 488 3.69 39.80 12.89
C LEU A 488 5.15 40.21 12.69
N GLN A 489 5.53 41.43 13.06
CA GLN A 489 6.92 41.90 12.97
C GLN A 489 7.80 41.22 14.02
N ASN A 490 7.26 40.96 15.21
CA ASN A 490 7.93 40.15 16.23
C ASN A 490 8.17 38.71 15.74
N MET A 491 7.15 38.10 15.11
CA MET A 491 7.24 36.78 14.50
C MET A 491 8.28 36.74 13.38
N ARG A 492 8.26 37.72 12.47
CA ARG A 492 9.24 37.85 11.36
C ARG A 492 10.68 37.84 11.85
N ASP A 493 10.98 38.66 12.87
CA ASP A 493 12.34 38.70 13.42
C ASP A 493 12.74 37.37 14.09
N CYS A 494 11.79 36.67 14.73
CA CYS A 494 12.07 35.34 15.28
C CYS A 494 12.32 34.30 14.17
N ILE A 495 11.51 34.29 13.11
CA ILE A 495 11.72 33.44 11.93
C ILE A 495 13.09 33.72 11.31
N GLY A 496 13.49 34.98 11.21
CA GLY A 496 14.81 35.39 10.70
C GLY A 496 16.00 34.90 11.53
N ALA A 497 15.78 34.55 12.81
CA ALA A 497 16.80 33.97 13.69
C ALA A 497 16.76 32.43 13.76
N CYS A 498 15.80 31.79 13.08
CA CYS A 498 15.71 30.34 13.03
C CYS A 498 16.81 29.74 12.15
N THR A 499 17.55 28.77 12.68
CA THR A 499 18.59 28.04 11.94
C THR A 499 18.16 26.62 11.54
N GLY A 500 17.04 26.13 12.06
CA GLY A 500 16.53 24.80 11.78
C GLY A 500 16.05 24.63 10.34
N ARG A 501 16.17 23.40 9.82
CA ARG A 501 15.55 22.99 8.55
C ARG A 501 14.02 22.98 8.64
N PHE A 502 13.49 22.76 9.84
CA PHE A 502 12.07 22.82 10.15
C PHE A 502 11.78 23.91 11.18
N VAL A 503 10.57 24.45 11.14
CA VAL A 503 10.12 25.50 12.06
C VAL A 503 8.78 25.11 12.67
N ALA A 504 8.68 25.20 13.99
CA ALA A 504 7.44 25.05 14.75
C ALA A 504 7.11 26.35 15.46
N PHE A 505 5.86 26.53 15.87
CA PHE A 505 5.45 27.66 16.68
C PHE A 505 4.80 27.17 17.98
N CYS A 506 4.98 27.93 19.06
CA CYS A 506 4.17 27.81 20.26
C CYS A 506 3.97 29.21 20.83
N GLU A 507 2.75 29.73 20.72
CA GLU A 507 2.38 31.05 21.22
C GLU A 507 2.42 31.04 22.76
N GLY A 508 2.82 32.13 23.41
CA GLY A 508 3.10 32.14 24.85
C GLY A 508 1.89 31.94 25.77
N ASP A 509 0.67 32.00 25.23
CA ASP A 509 -0.59 31.65 25.89
C ASP A 509 -1.11 30.25 25.57
N ASP A 510 -0.47 29.55 24.62
CA ASP A 510 -0.73 28.16 24.27
C ASP A 510 0.28 27.22 24.91
N HIS A 511 0.08 25.91 24.71
CA HIS A 511 1.07 24.92 25.11
C HIS A 511 0.89 23.60 24.36
N TRP A 512 1.98 22.86 24.28
CA TRP A 512 1.97 21.48 23.79
C TRP A 512 1.76 20.51 24.94
N ILE A 513 0.94 19.49 24.71
CA ILE A 513 0.58 18.48 25.73
C ILE A 513 1.20 17.12 25.46
N SER A 514 1.73 16.91 24.25
CA SER A 514 2.48 15.71 23.88
C SER A 514 3.97 16.04 23.82
N ASP A 515 4.80 15.23 24.45
CA ASP A 515 6.27 15.28 24.35
C ASP A 515 6.79 14.74 23.00
N ARG A 516 5.92 14.15 22.16
CA ARG A 516 6.27 13.61 20.83
C ARG A 516 5.74 14.45 19.66
N LYS A 517 5.21 15.65 19.92
CA LYS A 517 4.61 16.49 18.87
C LYS A 517 5.57 16.76 17.72
N ILE A 518 6.79 17.22 18.03
CA ILE A 518 7.81 17.47 17.00
C ILE A 518 8.14 16.17 16.25
N GLY A 519 8.36 15.06 16.95
CA GLY A 519 8.67 13.77 16.33
C GLY A 519 7.63 13.31 15.31
N LEU A 520 6.35 13.37 15.68
CA LEU A 520 5.23 12.96 14.81
C LEU A 520 5.09 13.87 13.58
N GLN A 521 5.19 15.19 13.75
CA GLN A 521 5.09 16.14 12.64
C GLN A 521 6.31 16.09 11.73
N LEU A 522 7.50 15.89 12.30
CA LEU A 522 8.74 15.70 11.56
C LEU A 522 8.71 14.41 10.73
N ARG A 523 8.17 13.30 11.27
CA ARG A 523 7.91 12.08 10.51
C ARG A 523 7.03 12.36 9.30
N MET A 524 5.92 13.06 9.49
CA MET A 524 4.98 13.37 8.42
C MET A 524 5.64 14.15 7.27
N LEU A 525 6.42 15.20 7.58
CA LEU A 525 7.14 15.96 6.56
C LEU A 525 8.28 15.15 5.93
N ARG A 526 8.93 14.25 6.65
CA ARG A 526 10.03 13.44 6.08
C ARG A 526 9.53 12.36 5.13
N THR A 527 8.42 11.72 5.43
CA THR A 527 7.84 10.67 4.58
C THR A 527 7.35 11.24 3.24
N ASP A 528 7.01 12.53 3.18
CA ASP A 528 6.62 13.21 1.94
C ASP A 528 7.42 14.51 1.71
N PRO A 529 8.48 14.44 0.87
CA PRO A 529 9.26 15.62 0.48
C PRO A 529 8.44 16.77 -0.11
N GLY A 530 7.27 16.50 -0.69
CA GLY A 530 6.38 17.50 -1.26
C GLY A 530 5.49 18.23 -0.27
N LEU A 531 5.45 17.81 1.01
CA LEU A 531 4.77 18.54 2.07
C LEU A 531 5.62 19.70 2.57
N ASP A 532 5.05 20.90 2.54
CA ASP A 532 5.65 22.12 3.05
C ASP A 532 5.30 22.39 4.51
N MET A 533 4.17 21.85 4.97
CA MET A 533 3.65 22.06 6.32
C MET A 533 2.74 20.91 6.75
N CYS A 534 2.66 20.66 8.06
CA CYS A 534 1.56 19.92 8.65
C CYS A 534 1.04 20.62 9.92
N PHE A 535 -0.16 20.24 10.36
CA PHE A 535 -0.75 20.71 11.62
C PHE A 535 -1.51 19.58 12.30
N ASN A 536 -1.61 19.64 13.63
CA ASN A 536 -2.28 18.60 14.44
C ASN A 536 -3.68 19.01 14.88
N TRP A 537 -4.44 18.06 15.43
CA TRP A 537 -5.72 18.31 16.09
C TRP A 537 -5.49 19.06 17.41
N VAL A 538 -6.25 20.12 17.68
CA VAL A 538 -6.09 20.94 18.89
C VAL A 538 -7.20 20.68 19.92
N LEU A 539 -6.84 20.83 21.19
CA LEU A 539 -7.81 21.05 22.27
C LEU A 539 -8.02 22.54 22.48
N LEU A 540 -9.28 22.98 22.43
CA LEU A 540 -9.70 24.33 22.73
C LEU A 540 -9.91 24.48 24.23
N HIS A 541 -9.13 25.36 24.86
CA HIS A 541 -9.27 25.70 26.28
C HIS A 541 -10.02 27.02 26.44
N HIS A 542 -11.27 26.97 26.89
CA HIS A 542 -12.10 28.15 27.10
C HIS A 542 -11.87 28.71 28.51
N VAL A 543 -11.06 29.76 28.63
CA VAL A 543 -10.68 30.32 29.94
C VAL A 543 -11.90 30.80 30.74
N ALA A 544 -12.95 31.28 30.06
CA ALA A 544 -14.15 31.82 30.69
C ALA A 544 -14.91 30.81 31.57
N ASN A 545 -14.85 29.52 31.25
CA ASN A 545 -15.55 28.45 31.97
C ASN A 545 -14.63 27.27 32.35
N GLY A 546 -13.34 27.33 32.00
CA GLY A 546 -12.34 26.31 32.28
C GLY A 546 -12.50 25.02 31.45
N SER A 547 -13.32 25.00 30.40
CA SER A 547 -13.56 23.77 29.62
C SER A 547 -12.46 23.49 28.61
N PHE A 548 -12.24 22.21 28.34
CA PHE A 548 -11.37 21.71 27.26
C PHE A 548 -12.22 20.91 26.29
N LEU A 549 -12.24 21.31 25.02
CA LEU A 549 -13.03 20.65 23.98
C LEU A 549 -12.17 20.42 22.74
N PRO A 550 -12.18 19.22 22.12
CA PRO A 550 -11.51 19.02 20.84
C PRO A 550 -12.09 19.96 19.78
N HIS A 551 -11.24 20.48 18.89
CA HIS A 551 -11.74 21.27 17.77
C HIS A 551 -12.62 20.41 16.85
N GLU A 552 -13.93 20.67 16.83
CA GLU A 552 -14.91 19.79 16.21
C GLU A 552 -14.65 19.58 14.71
N GLU A 553 -14.42 20.67 13.97
CA GLU A 553 -14.21 20.59 12.51
C GLU A 553 -12.95 19.78 12.14
N GLN A 554 -11.83 19.98 12.84
CA GLN A 554 -10.62 19.16 12.65
C GLN A 554 -10.90 17.67 12.88
N GLY A 555 -11.76 17.34 13.86
CA GLY A 555 -12.16 15.97 14.19
C GLY A 555 -12.88 15.22 13.06
N ARG A 556 -13.34 15.93 12.01
CA ARG A 556 -14.02 15.36 10.83
C ARG A 556 -13.03 14.86 9.77
N TYR A 557 -11.77 15.25 9.84
CA TYR A 557 -10.74 14.86 8.87
C TYR A 557 -9.90 13.69 9.39
N GLN A 558 -9.42 12.85 8.48
CA GLN A 558 -8.42 11.82 8.77
C GLN A 558 -7.01 12.39 8.61
N THR A 559 -6.02 11.73 9.21
CA THR A 559 -4.62 12.05 8.97
C THR A 559 -4.32 11.96 7.47
N GLY A 560 -3.77 13.02 6.88
CA GLY A 560 -3.51 13.07 5.43
C GLY A 560 -3.43 14.49 4.88
N THR A 561 -3.31 14.61 3.57
CA THR A 561 -3.20 15.91 2.89
C THR A 561 -4.49 16.72 3.00
N ILE A 562 -4.36 18.02 3.24
CA ILE A 562 -5.47 18.97 3.18
C ILE A 562 -5.29 19.84 1.93
N SER A 563 -6.37 20.01 1.17
CA SER A 563 -6.35 20.82 -0.04
C SER A 563 -6.51 22.31 0.28
N PHE A 564 -5.97 23.15 -0.59
CA PHE A 564 -6.15 24.60 -0.49
C PHE A 564 -7.63 25.02 -0.37
N PRO A 565 -8.59 24.50 -1.18
CA PRO A 565 -10.00 24.85 -1.04
C PRO A 565 -10.61 24.52 0.32
N VAL A 566 -10.22 23.40 0.95
CA VAL A 566 -10.68 23.04 2.29
C VAL A 566 -10.21 24.09 3.30
N LEU A 567 -8.92 24.46 3.25
CA LEU A 567 -8.39 25.49 4.13
C LEU A 567 -8.94 26.89 3.81
N ALA A 568 -9.27 27.19 2.56
CA ALA A 568 -9.81 28.50 2.16
C ALA A 568 -11.24 28.75 2.63
N ARG A 569 -12.00 27.68 2.96
CA ARG A 569 -13.38 27.79 3.47
C ARG A 569 -13.44 28.07 4.98
N ALA A 570 -12.45 27.63 5.75
CA ALA A 570 -12.44 27.79 7.20
C ALA A 570 -11.02 27.79 7.77
N PRO A 571 -10.76 28.47 8.90
CA PRO A 571 -9.46 28.47 9.59
C PRO A 571 -9.19 27.13 10.29
N LEU A 572 -9.09 26.05 9.50
CA LEU A 572 -8.99 24.66 9.97
C LEU A 572 -7.71 24.41 10.79
N THR A 573 -6.66 25.21 10.61
CA THR A 573 -5.39 25.09 11.36
C THR A 573 -5.49 25.57 12.80
N ALA A 574 -6.55 26.30 13.15
CA ALA A 574 -6.86 26.88 14.45
C ALA A 574 -5.90 27.99 14.94
N ASN A 575 -4.60 27.70 15.05
CA ASN A 575 -3.57 28.64 15.50
C ASN A 575 -2.16 28.19 15.05
N PHE A 576 -1.16 29.04 15.26
CA PHE A 576 0.23 28.70 14.92
C PHE A 576 0.76 27.54 15.78
N SER A 577 0.33 27.45 17.04
CA SER A 577 0.83 26.43 17.98
C SER A 577 0.56 24.97 17.53
N ALA A 578 -0.39 24.76 16.60
CA ALA A 578 -0.64 23.46 15.97
C ALA A 578 0.32 23.14 14.81
N CYS A 579 0.98 24.15 14.24
CA CYS A 579 1.59 24.09 12.92
C CYS A 579 3.10 23.76 12.95
N PHE A 580 3.56 23.08 11.90
CA PHE A 580 4.96 22.67 11.72
C PHE A 580 5.33 22.76 10.23
N TYR A 581 6.41 23.47 9.92
CA TYR A 581 6.76 23.90 8.56
C TYR A 581 8.16 23.43 8.17
N ARG A 582 8.38 23.28 6.86
CA ARG A 582 9.73 23.42 6.30
C ARG A 582 10.13 24.88 6.37
N ALA A 583 11.38 25.16 6.74
CA ALA A 583 11.89 26.54 6.80
C ALA A 583 11.77 27.26 5.44
N ASP A 584 11.99 26.55 4.33
CA ASP A 584 11.87 27.11 2.97
C ASP A 584 10.43 27.50 2.60
N ALA A 585 9.42 26.92 3.22
CA ALA A 585 8.04 27.37 3.06
C ALA A 585 7.82 28.76 3.66
N LEU A 586 8.40 29.00 4.84
CA LEU A 586 8.31 30.31 5.51
C LEU A 586 9.17 31.37 4.83
N ARG A 587 10.33 31.00 4.27
CA ARG A 587 11.21 31.94 3.54
C ARG A 587 10.60 32.48 2.26
N ARG A 588 9.63 31.77 1.66
CA ARG A 588 8.92 32.20 0.45
C ARG A 588 7.88 33.29 0.73
N VAL A 589 7.47 33.45 1.98
CA VAL A 589 6.42 34.38 2.39
C VAL A 589 6.88 35.81 2.10
N PRO A 590 6.12 36.59 1.30
CA PRO A 590 6.53 37.94 0.91
C PRO A 590 6.49 38.90 2.10
N GLU A 591 7.34 39.92 2.04
CA GLU A 591 7.48 40.90 3.12
C GLU A 591 6.20 41.68 3.42
N SER A 592 5.38 41.91 2.39
CA SER A 592 4.06 42.55 2.49
C SER A 592 3.12 41.86 3.46
N PHE A 593 3.28 40.56 3.71
CA PHE A 593 2.48 39.82 4.69
C PHE A 593 2.71 40.33 6.12
N TYR A 594 3.95 40.68 6.46
CA TYR A 594 4.28 41.06 7.84
C TYR A 594 3.85 42.49 8.21
N ASP A 595 3.39 43.27 7.22
CA ASP A 595 2.81 44.60 7.42
C ASP A 595 1.29 44.56 7.73
N GLU A 596 0.70 43.36 7.77
CA GLU A 596 -0.72 43.14 8.01
C GLU A 596 -1.12 43.12 9.51
N GLN A 597 -2.41 43.30 9.80
CA GLN A 597 -2.92 43.34 11.19
C GLN A 597 -4.04 42.33 11.52
N GLY A 598 -4.19 41.22 10.76
CA GLY A 598 -5.21 40.23 11.11
C GLY A 598 -5.19 38.88 10.39
N ALA A 599 -5.80 37.86 11.02
CA ALA A 599 -5.85 36.43 10.63
C ALA A 599 -4.52 35.88 10.07
N ALA A 600 -3.44 36.20 10.80
CA ALA A 600 -2.06 35.92 10.42
C ALA A 600 -1.80 34.45 10.13
N ASP A 601 -2.22 33.57 11.04
CA ASP A 601 -2.06 32.13 10.96
C ASP A 601 -2.77 31.55 9.75
N TRP A 602 -4.04 31.91 9.58
CA TRP A 602 -4.84 31.41 8.48
C TRP A 602 -4.32 31.88 7.12
N LEU A 603 -3.99 33.17 6.98
CA LEU A 603 -3.45 33.73 5.73
C LEU A 603 -2.08 33.13 5.38
N LEU A 604 -1.19 32.94 6.37
CA LEU A 604 0.10 32.28 6.16
C LEU A 604 -0.11 30.85 5.68
N ASN A 605 -1.00 30.10 6.35
CA ASN A 605 -1.24 28.70 6.03
C ASN A 605 -1.90 28.53 4.67
N LEU A 606 -2.77 29.46 4.26
CA LEU A 606 -3.31 29.53 2.90
C LEU A 606 -2.21 29.76 1.88
N TYR A 607 -1.26 30.65 2.16
CA TYR A 607 -0.14 30.91 1.26
C TYR A 607 0.72 29.66 1.10
N VAL A 608 1.05 28.99 2.20
CA VAL A 608 1.81 27.74 2.17
C VAL A 608 1.05 26.66 1.39
N ALA A 609 -0.28 26.55 1.56
CA ALA A 609 -1.12 25.62 0.79
C ALA A 609 -1.30 25.99 -0.69
N ASP A 610 -1.15 27.26 -1.07
CA ASP A 610 -1.16 27.70 -2.48
C ASP A 610 0.16 27.37 -3.19
N LYS A 611 1.27 27.48 -2.46
CA LYS A 611 2.62 27.28 -3.00
C LYS A 611 3.12 25.85 -2.86
N GLY A 612 2.59 25.06 -1.94
CA GLY A 612 2.91 23.65 -1.78
C GLY A 612 1.81 22.86 -1.09
N ARG A 613 2.14 21.65 -0.63
CA ARG A 613 1.15 20.75 -0.02
C ARG A 613 1.20 20.86 1.50
N ILE A 614 0.03 20.76 2.11
CA ILE A 614 -0.11 20.71 3.57
C ILE A 614 -0.82 19.42 3.99
N ALA A 615 -0.66 19.05 5.26
CA ALA A 615 -1.31 17.88 5.79
C ALA A 615 -1.79 18.05 7.24
N PHE A 616 -2.85 17.32 7.58
CA PHE A 616 -3.43 17.24 8.91
C PHE A 616 -2.99 15.93 9.59
N LEU A 617 -2.61 16.03 10.85
CA LEU A 617 -2.33 14.91 11.74
C LEU A 617 -3.45 14.82 12.78
N ARG A 618 -4.26 13.76 12.71
CA ARG A 618 -5.41 13.54 13.59
C ARG A 618 -5.00 13.02 14.97
N GLU A 619 -4.15 13.79 15.63
CA GLU A 619 -3.67 13.55 16.99
C GLU A 619 -3.79 14.84 17.79
N ILE A 620 -4.27 14.73 19.02
CA ILE A 620 -4.38 15.89 19.91
C ILE A 620 -3.02 16.12 20.57
N LEU A 621 -2.26 17.12 20.06
CA LEU A 621 -0.87 17.36 20.50
C LEU A 621 -0.66 18.74 21.12
N SER A 622 -1.59 19.67 20.94
CA SER A 622 -1.50 21.04 21.44
C SER A 622 -2.84 21.57 21.96
N VAL A 623 -2.76 22.57 22.82
CA VAL A 623 -3.89 23.31 23.36
C VAL A 623 -3.86 24.72 22.80
N TYR A 624 -5.00 25.16 22.26
CA TYR A 624 -5.28 26.54 21.88
C TYR A 624 -6.11 27.22 22.97
N THR A 625 -5.57 28.26 23.60
CA THR A 625 -6.23 29.00 24.69
C THR A 625 -7.14 30.10 24.15
N ILE A 626 -8.45 29.95 24.37
CA ILE A 626 -9.47 30.90 23.96
C ILE A 626 -9.72 31.91 25.10
N GLN A 627 -9.17 33.11 24.93
CA GLN A 627 -9.32 34.25 25.85
C GLN A 627 -10.65 35.00 25.64
N THR A 628 -11.25 35.51 26.72
CA THR A 628 -12.53 36.28 26.67
C THR A 628 -12.41 37.61 25.91
N LYS A 629 -11.21 38.20 25.88
CA LYS A 629 -10.88 39.42 25.11
C LYS A 629 -9.81 39.17 24.05
N GLY A 630 -9.79 37.96 23.46
CA GLY A 630 -8.83 37.63 22.41
C GLY A 630 -9.11 38.42 21.13
N GLN A 631 -8.05 38.69 20.35
CA GLN A 631 -8.13 39.46 19.09
C GLN A 631 -9.07 38.81 18.05
N TRP A 632 -9.19 37.48 18.07
CA TRP A 632 -10.07 36.70 17.20
C TRP A 632 -11.18 35.98 17.98
N SER A 633 -10.81 35.26 19.04
CA SER A 633 -11.73 34.45 19.85
C SER A 633 -12.82 35.26 20.56
N GLY A 634 -12.55 36.53 20.88
CA GLY A 634 -13.49 37.44 21.53
C GLY A 634 -14.51 38.09 20.59
N LEU A 635 -14.43 37.81 19.28
CA LEU A 635 -15.34 38.38 18.27
C LEU A 635 -16.60 37.52 18.11
N ASP A 636 -17.71 38.17 17.76
CA ASP A 636 -18.95 37.50 17.33
C ASP A 636 -18.75 36.78 15.98
N ASP A 637 -19.45 35.66 15.76
CA ASP A 637 -19.29 34.85 14.55
C ASP A 637 -19.68 35.61 13.26
N THR A 638 -20.60 36.57 13.35
CA THR A 638 -20.94 37.47 12.23
C THR A 638 -19.73 38.31 11.83
N ILE A 639 -19.00 38.84 12.82
CA ILE A 639 -17.79 39.64 12.59
C ILE A 639 -16.66 38.75 12.07
N LYS A 640 -16.48 37.56 12.62
CA LYS A 640 -15.49 36.58 12.11
C LYS A 640 -15.73 36.26 10.64
N ASN A 641 -16.97 35.98 10.25
CA ASN A 641 -17.31 35.69 8.85
C ASN A 641 -17.06 36.88 7.91
N LEU A 642 -17.36 38.10 8.35
CA LEU A 642 -17.05 39.32 7.59
C LEU A 642 -15.53 39.50 7.43
N LEU A 643 -14.76 39.28 8.50
CA LEU A 643 -13.30 39.37 8.47
C LEU A 643 -12.68 38.29 7.59
N ILE A 644 -13.16 37.04 7.65
CA ILE A 644 -12.76 35.95 6.75
C ILE A 644 -12.91 36.37 5.29
N ALA A 645 -14.08 36.89 4.92
CA ALA A 645 -14.34 37.35 3.55
C ALA A 645 -13.42 38.54 3.15
N GLN A 646 -13.11 39.42 4.10
CA GLN A 646 -12.16 40.51 3.87
C GLN A 646 -10.74 39.98 3.66
N TYR A 647 -10.26 39.06 4.49
CA TYR A 647 -8.94 38.47 4.38
C TYR A 647 -8.77 37.66 3.09
N GLN A 648 -9.80 36.93 2.66
CA GLN A 648 -9.82 36.25 1.35
C GLN A 648 -9.58 37.24 0.20
N LYS A 649 -10.23 38.41 0.23
CA LYS A 649 -9.99 39.46 -0.79
C LYS A 649 -8.58 40.03 -0.72
N ARG A 650 -8.02 40.19 0.48
CA ARG A 650 -6.66 40.72 0.69
C ARG A 650 -5.58 39.72 0.32
N PHE A 651 -5.86 38.42 0.34
CA PHE A 651 -4.88 37.38 0.00
C PHE A 651 -4.21 37.64 -1.36
N ALA A 652 -5.02 37.92 -2.40
CA ALA A 652 -4.49 38.22 -3.73
C ALA A 652 -3.64 39.50 -3.76
N THR A 653 -3.99 40.50 -2.93
CA THR A 653 -3.21 41.73 -2.80
C THR A 653 -1.86 41.50 -2.11
N ILE A 654 -1.82 40.61 -1.11
CA ILE A 654 -0.61 40.34 -0.31
C ILE A 654 0.35 39.41 -1.06
N PHE A 655 -0.19 38.35 -1.67
CA PHE A 655 0.59 37.23 -2.20
C PHE A 655 0.61 37.16 -3.74
N GLY A 656 -0.06 38.09 -4.43
CA GLY A 656 -0.25 38.10 -5.88
C GLY A 656 -1.38 37.17 -6.35
N GLU A 657 -1.56 37.05 -7.67
CA GLU A 657 -2.42 36.04 -8.31
C GLU A 657 -1.87 34.63 -7.98
N GLY A 658 -2.27 34.09 -6.84
CA GLY A 658 -2.04 32.70 -6.44
C GLY A 658 -2.87 31.74 -7.28
N ARG A 659 -2.55 30.45 -7.24
CA ARG A 659 -3.26 29.39 -7.99
C ARG A 659 -4.75 29.27 -7.58
N GLY A 660 -5.16 29.89 -6.47
CA GLY A 660 -6.42 29.60 -5.79
C GLY A 660 -7.52 30.67 -5.77
N PHE A 661 -7.29 31.91 -6.22
CA PHE A 661 -8.32 32.97 -6.15
C PHE A 661 -8.93 33.42 -7.48
N GLU A 662 -8.34 33.07 -8.63
CA GLU A 662 -8.83 33.53 -9.96
C GLU A 662 -10.12 32.84 -10.48
N LYS A 663 -10.80 31.99 -9.70
CA LYS A 663 -12.09 31.38 -10.11
C LYS A 663 -13.17 31.39 -9.03
N PHE A 664 -13.38 32.53 -8.40
CA PHE A 664 -14.60 32.78 -7.60
C PHE A 664 -15.38 34.05 -8.00
N GLU A 665 -15.13 34.61 -9.19
CA GLU A 665 -16.13 35.43 -9.87
C GLU A 665 -17.03 34.55 -10.73
N VAL A 666 -18.23 34.24 -10.24
CA VAL A 666 -19.39 34.04 -11.13
C VAL A 666 -20.26 35.28 -10.99
N GLY A 667 -19.77 36.37 -11.56
CA GLY A 667 -20.55 37.57 -11.81
C GLY A 667 -20.70 37.76 -13.30
N CYS A 668 -21.82 37.32 -13.89
CA CYS A 668 -22.28 38.04 -15.08
C CYS A 668 -22.96 39.32 -14.59
N THR A 669 -22.37 40.46 -14.95
CA THR A 669 -22.93 41.79 -14.86
C THR A 669 -24.29 41.86 -15.53
N VAL A 670 -25.28 42.41 -14.82
CA VAL A 670 -26.51 42.90 -15.45
C VAL A 670 -26.12 44.14 -16.24
N ALA A 671 -26.10 44.02 -17.56
CA ALA A 671 -26.19 45.16 -18.46
C ALA A 671 -27.19 44.77 -19.57
N GLU A 672 -28.32 45.48 -19.56
CA GLU A 672 -29.21 45.71 -20.70
C GLU A 672 -29.95 44.50 -21.29
N LEU A 673 -31.08 44.15 -20.67
CA LEU A 673 -32.29 43.78 -21.41
C LEU A 673 -33.45 44.60 -20.88
N ASP A 674 -33.69 45.70 -21.59
CA ASP A 674 -34.94 46.47 -21.61
C ASP A 674 -36.06 45.58 -22.18
N GLY A 675 -37.22 45.52 -21.53
CA GLY A 675 -38.43 44.95 -22.13
C GLY A 675 -39.18 43.95 -21.23
N ALA A 676 -40.48 44.23 -21.06
CA ALA A 676 -41.41 43.58 -20.14
C ALA A 676 -41.55 42.04 -20.27
N VAL A 677 -41.90 41.40 -19.15
CA VAL A 677 -42.34 40.00 -19.07
C VAL A 677 -43.75 39.86 -19.67
N PRO A 678 -44.01 38.90 -20.58
CA PRO A 678 -45.38 38.53 -20.97
C PRO A 678 -46.02 37.53 -19.99
N ASP A 679 -47.25 37.87 -19.58
CA ASP A 679 -48.21 37.14 -18.73
C ASP A 679 -48.67 35.77 -19.28
N ALA A 680 -47.81 34.76 -19.30
CA ALA A 680 -48.21 33.40 -19.73
C ALA A 680 -47.88 32.28 -18.74
N PHE A 681 -47.77 32.57 -17.44
CA PHE A 681 -47.55 31.55 -16.40
C PHE A 681 -48.61 31.57 -15.29
N ALA A 682 -49.87 31.75 -15.68
CA ALA A 682 -51.02 31.52 -14.81
C ALA A 682 -51.89 30.39 -15.35
N ARG A 683 -51.95 29.29 -14.58
CA ARG A 683 -52.88 28.14 -14.64
C ARG A 683 -52.59 27.07 -15.72
N ALA A 684 -52.07 25.90 -15.32
CA ALA A 684 -52.85 24.77 -14.80
C ALA A 684 -52.07 23.42 -14.90
N HIS A 685 -52.09 22.67 -13.80
CA HIS A 685 -52.13 21.21 -13.68
C HIS A 685 -50.95 20.33 -14.17
N LEU A 686 -50.34 19.69 -13.17
CA LEU A 686 -49.86 18.29 -13.11
C LEU A 686 -50.10 17.44 -14.38
N GLU A 687 -49.04 17.26 -15.16
CA GLU A 687 -48.64 16.03 -15.85
C GLU A 687 -47.19 16.23 -16.34
N SER A 688 -46.28 15.34 -15.95
CA SER A 688 -44.85 15.41 -16.33
C SER A 688 -44.61 14.95 -17.76
N PRO A 689 -43.52 15.41 -18.41
CA PRO A 689 -42.62 14.47 -19.09
C PRO A 689 -41.20 14.40 -18.47
N PRO A 690 -40.49 13.26 -18.65
CA PRO A 690 -39.44 12.78 -17.76
C PRO A 690 -38.03 13.02 -18.32
N ASP A 691 -37.61 14.28 -18.41
CA ASP A 691 -36.33 14.64 -19.05
C ASP A 691 -35.26 15.09 -18.04
N ARG A 692 -35.29 14.57 -16.81
CA ARG A 692 -34.32 14.94 -15.78
C ARG A 692 -33.88 13.74 -14.98
N VAL A 693 -32.60 13.75 -14.61
CA VAL A 693 -32.04 12.97 -13.51
C VAL A 693 -33.05 13.01 -12.35
N TRP A 694 -33.66 11.87 -12.06
CA TRP A 694 -34.66 11.79 -11.00
C TRP A 694 -34.00 11.67 -9.63
N ALA A 695 -34.56 12.44 -8.72
CA ALA A 695 -34.27 12.41 -7.31
C ALA A 695 -35.50 11.81 -6.62
N GLU A 696 -35.36 10.71 -5.90
CA GLU A 696 -36.45 10.13 -5.12
C GLU A 696 -36.33 10.59 -3.66
N ILE A 697 -37.46 10.91 -3.03
CA ILE A 697 -37.49 11.21 -1.59
C ILE A 697 -37.84 9.92 -0.84
N GLN A 698 -36.88 9.38 -0.10
CA GLN A 698 -37.08 8.26 0.81
C GLN A 698 -36.79 8.74 2.23
N ASP A 699 -37.75 8.59 3.12
CA ASP A 699 -37.63 8.95 4.55
C ASP A 699 -37.08 10.37 4.83
N GLY A 700 -37.45 11.34 3.99
CA GLY A 700 -37.02 12.74 4.12
C GLY A 700 -35.64 13.06 3.54
N GLN A 701 -35.06 12.15 2.75
CA GLN A 701 -33.76 12.31 2.09
C GLN A 701 -33.88 12.16 0.58
N VAL A 702 -33.09 12.94 -0.18
CA VAL A 702 -33.08 12.94 -1.65
C VAL A 702 -32.01 11.97 -2.19
N VAL A 703 -32.40 11.01 -3.03
CA VAL A 703 -31.53 9.96 -3.61
C VAL A 703 -31.39 10.11 -5.12
N PHE A 704 -30.15 10.16 -5.65
CA PHE A 704 -29.82 10.26 -7.09
C PHE A 704 -29.06 9.02 -7.62
N LYS A 705 -29.27 8.60 -8.88
CA LYS A 705 -28.62 7.42 -9.53
C LYS A 705 -28.24 7.68 -11.02
N GLY A 706 -27.07 7.21 -11.51
CA GLY A 706 -26.61 7.30 -12.92
C GLY A 706 -25.28 6.58 -13.28
N TRP A 707 -24.82 6.65 -14.56
CA TRP A 707 -23.60 6.01 -15.12
C TRP A 707 -22.73 6.99 -15.96
N ILE A 708 -21.41 6.76 -16.11
CA ILE A 708 -20.48 7.54 -16.97
C ILE A 708 -19.79 6.61 -18.00
N VAL A 709 -19.79 6.96 -19.30
CA VAL A 709 -19.03 6.23 -20.34
C VAL A 709 -18.29 7.23 -21.26
N ALA A 710 -16.96 7.30 -21.13
CA ALA A 710 -15.97 8.00 -21.97
C ALA A 710 -15.70 9.53 -21.80
N ALA A 711 -14.41 9.90 -21.90
CA ALA A 711 -13.90 11.28 -22.01
C ALA A 711 -12.77 11.33 -23.05
N ASN A 712 -12.63 12.45 -23.78
CA ASN A 712 -11.44 12.70 -24.63
C ASN A 712 -10.71 13.99 -24.20
N ARG A 713 -9.51 14.21 -24.75
CA ARG A 713 -8.58 15.28 -24.35
C ARG A 713 -9.12 16.71 -24.50
N GLU A 714 -10.22 16.95 -25.21
CA GLU A 714 -10.75 18.32 -25.40
C GLU A 714 -12.20 18.50 -24.93
N LYS A 715 -13.00 17.43 -24.85
CA LYS A 715 -14.39 17.45 -24.34
C LYS A 715 -14.71 16.16 -23.60
N ALA A 716 -15.27 16.26 -22.39
CA ALA A 716 -15.93 15.12 -21.76
C ALA A 716 -17.32 14.97 -22.38
N THR A 717 -17.78 13.73 -22.58
CA THR A 717 -19.16 13.47 -23.02
C THR A 717 -19.73 12.40 -22.11
N LEU A 718 -20.66 12.78 -21.25
CA LEU A 718 -21.32 11.84 -20.34
C LEU A 718 -22.34 11.03 -21.14
N VAL A 719 -22.25 9.71 -21.07
CA VAL A 719 -23.15 8.82 -21.80
C VAL A 719 -24.06 8.09 -20.82
N ALA A 720 -25.37 8.24 -21.00
CA ALA A 720 -26.39 7.61 -20.18
C ALA A 720 -27.29 6.74 -21.05
N GLU A 721 -27.52 5.49 -20.63
CA GLU A 721 -28.51 4.61 -21.25
C GLU A 721 -29.86 4.79 -20.54
N VAL A 722 -30.88 5.20 -21.29
CA VAL A 722 -32.25 5.43 -20.78
C VAL A 722 -33.19 4.61 -21.65
N ASP A 723 -33.92 3.68 -21.04
CA ASP A 723 -34.86 2.77 -21.70
C ASP A 723 -34.28 2.03 -22.92
N GLY A 724 -33.02 1.58 -22.81
CA GLY A 724 -32.32 0.85 -23.86
C GLY A 724 -31.75 1.74 -24.98
N VAL A 725 -31.81 3.07 -24.83
CA VAL A 725 -31.25 4.04 -25.79
C VAL A 725 -30.11 4.82 -25.15
N VAL A 726 -28.94 4.78 -25.80
CA VAL A 726 -27.72 5.45 -25.35
C VAL A 726 -27.73 6.92 -25.78
N GLN A 727 -27.75 7.85 -24.83
CA GLN A 727 -27.68 9.30 -25.05
C GLN A 727 -26.31 9.87 -24.66
N ARG A 728 -25.82 10.86 -25.42
CA ARG A 728 -24.50 11.51 -25.25
C ARG A 728 -24.68 12.98 -24.86
N ILE A 729 -24.18 13.38 -23.69
CA ILE A 729 -24.30 14.73 -23.13
C ILE A 729 -22.90 15.39 -23.09
N PRO A 730 -22.64 16.45 -23.87
CA PRO A 730 -21.35 17.15 -23.82
C PRO A 730 -21.20 17.93 -22.50
N VAL A 731 -20.02 17.86 -21.89
CA VAL A 731 -19.66 18.59 -20.66
C VAL A 731 -18.37 19.38 -20.88
N ASP A 732 -18.38 20.66 -20.48
CA ASP A 732 -17.20 21.53 -20.57
C ASP A 732 -16.15 21.16 -19.52
N VAL A 733 -14.94 20.86 -19.98
CA VAL A 733 -13.80 20.46 -19.13
C VAL A 733 -12.88 21.67 -18.95
N HIS A 734 -12.78 22.17 -17.73
CA HIS A 734 -11.96 23.37 -17.45
C HIS A 734 -10.44 23.13 -17.35
N ARG A 735 -9.97 21.87 -17.47
CA ARG A 735 -8.55 21.46 -17.43
C ARG A 735 -8.27 20.20 -18.30
N PRO A 736 -8.26 20.32 -19.63
CA PRO A 736 -8.01 19.20 -20.56
C PRO A 736 -6.63 18.55 -20.39
N ASP A 737 -5.66 19.31 -19.90
CA ASP A 737 -4.29 18.91 -19.57
C ASP A 737 -4.22 17.88 -18.43
N VAL A 738 -5.11 17.97 -17.44
CA VAL A 738 -5.18 17.04 -16.30
C VAL A 738 -5.81 15.71 -16.72
N ILE A 739 -6.83 15.75 -17.58
CA ILE A 739 -7.42 14.53 -18.16
C ILE A 739 -6.42 13.81 -19.06
N ALA A 740 -5.65 14.55 -19.88
CA ALA A 740 -4.60 13.99 -20.71
C ALA A 740 -3.45 13.36 -19.90
N ALA A 741 -3.09 13.96 -18.75
CA ALA A 741 -2.06 13.44 -17.85
C ALA A 741 -2.52 12.21 -17.04
N VAL A 742 -3.82 12.13 -16.73
CA VAL A 742 -4.42 10.98 -16.00
C VAL A 742 -4.69 9.79 -16.93
N LEU A 743 -5.07 10.02 -18.20
CA LEU A 743 -5.36 8.95 -19.16
C LEU A 743 -4.11 8.43 -19.90
N GLY A 744 -2.94 9.07 -19.75
CA GLY A 744 -1.70 8.65 -20.41
C GLY A 744 -1.79 8.62 -21.96
N ASP A 745 -1.00 7.72 -22.57
CA ASP A 745 -0.98 7.42 -24.02
C ASP A 745 -1.99 6.31 -24.42
N MET A 746 -3.08 6.17 -23.66
CA MET A 746 -4.11 5.17 -23.95
C MET A 746 -4.81 5.46 -25.30
N PRO A 747 -5.19 4.41 -26.06
CA PRO A 747 -5.91 4.60 -27.32
C PRO A 747 -7.21 5.37 -27.10
N THR A 748 -7.50 6.32 -28.01
CA THR A 748 -8.55 7.34 -27.94
C THR A 748 -10.01 6.85 -27.93
N THR A 749 -10.27 5.58 -27.59
CA THR A 749 -11.61 5.01 -27.51
C THR A 749 -11.69 4.00 -26.37
N MET A 750 -12.19 4.42 -25.21
CA MET A 750 -12.72 3.48 -24.21
C MET A 750 -14.09 2.99 -24.68
N GLU A 751 -14.18 1.72 -25.07
CA GLU A 751 -15.45 1.00 -25.03
C GLU A 751 -15.74 0.61 -23.57
N GLU A 752 -16.81 1.20 -23.02
CA GLU A 752 -17.62 0.73 -21.89
C GLU A 752 -16.92 0.38 -20.56
N ALA A 753 -16.58 1.39 -19.75
CA ALA A 753 -16.57 1.23 -18.30
C ALA A 753 -17.91 1.73 -17.72
N ARG A 754 -18.68 0.84 -17.09
CA ARG A 754 -19.94 1.19 -16.40
C ARG A 754 -19.67 1.34 -14.90
N CYS A 755 -19.61 2.56 -14.38
CA CYS A 755 -19.56 2.83 -12.93
C CYS A 755 -20.89 3.41 -12.44
N GLY A 756 -21.56 2.74 -11.49
CA GLY A 756 -22.79 3.21 -10.85
C GLY A 756 -22.50 3.92 -9.52
N PHE A 757 -23.33 4.89 -9.13
CA PHE A 757 -23.20 5.63 -7.86
C PHE A 757 -24.56 5.85 -7.16
N GLN A 758 -24.55 5.99 -5.82
CA GLN A 758 -25.70 6.31 -4.96
C GLN A 758 -25.27 7.22 -3.80
N PHE A 759 -26.03 8.29 -3.50
CA PHE A 759 -25.80 9.20 -2.38
C PHE A 759 -27.06 9.41 -1.52
N VAL A 760 -26.88 9.77 -0.25
CA VAL A 760 -27.93 10.08 0.73
C VAL A 760 -27.55 11.36 1.49
N LEU A 761 -28.44 12.36 1.58
CA LEU A 761 -28.12 13.69 2.15
C LEU A 761 -29.19 14.18 3.15
N PRO A 762 -28.79 14.81 4.29
CA PRO A 762 -29.63 15.73 5.04
C PRO A 762 -29.34 17.19 4.64
N TYR A 763 -30.39 17.94 4.27
CA TYR A 763 -30.45 19.37 3.92
C TYR A 763 -29.14 20.21 3.92
N ALA A 764 -28.58 20.49 2.73
CA ALA A 764 -27.74 21.68 2.47
C ALA A 764 -27.56 21.96 0.96
N LEU A 765 -27.32 23.24 0.64
CA LEU A 765 -27.41 23.89 -0.67
C LEU A 765 -26.12 23.85 -1.54
N HIS A 766 -25.24 22.85 -1.34
CA HIS A 766 -24.00 22.70 -2.10
C HIS A 766 -23.64 21.22 -2.23
N LEU A 767 -23.36 20.75 -3.46
CA LEU A 767 -22.93 19.38 -3.72
C LEU A 767 -21.48 19.41 -4.22
N GLU A 768 -20.59 18.74 -3.49
CA GLU A 768 -19.22 18.45 -3.92
C GLU A 768 -19.18 16.94 -4.19
N VAL A 769 -19.09 16.53 -5.46
CA VAL A 769 -19.07 15.10 -5.83
C VAL A 769 -17.62 14.68 -6.03
N LEU A 770 -17.13 13.83 -5.13
CA LEU A 770 -15.92 13.04 -5.32
C LEU A 770 -16.27 11.85 -6.20
N LEU A 771 -15.79 11.85 -7.45
CA LEU A 771 -15.89 10.66 -8.29
C LEU A 771 -14.71 9.74 -7.99
N ARG A 772 -15.02 8.52 -7.57
CA ARG A 772 -14.10 7.39 -7.56
C ARG A 772 -14.21 6.73 -8.94
N ILE A 773 -13.15 6.80 -9.72
CA ILE A 773 -13.09 6.17 -11.05
C ILE A 773 -12.21 4.93 -10.88
N GLU A 774 -12.81 3.75 -11.00
CA GLU A 774 -12.08 2.48 -11.05
C GLU A 774 -11.89 2.09 -12.52
N ILE A 775 -10.63 1.96 -12.96
CA ILE A 775 -10.26 1.52 -14.31
C ILE A 775 -9.24 0.40 -14.12
N GLY A 776 -9.71 -0.85 -14.05
CA GLY A 776 -8.87 -1.93 -13.52
C GLY A 776 -8.39 -1.64 -12.09
N HIS A 777 -7.44 -2.42 -11.57
CA HIS A 777 -7.02 -2.37 -10.16
C HIS A 777 -6.26 -1.10 -9.72
N GLU A 778 -6.20 -0.05 -10.54
CA GLU A 778 -5.67 1.24 -10.10
C GLU A 778 -6.79 2.21 -9.70
N VAL A 779 -6.70 2.68 -8.46
CA VAL A 779 -7.49 3.80 -7.95
C VAL A 779 -6.78 5.08 -8.34
N VAL A 780 -7.28 5.80 -9.33
CA VAL A 780 -6.83 7.17 -9.58
C VAL A 780 -7.67 8.10 -8.72
N PRO A 781 -7.07 8.86 -7.78
CA PRO A 781 -7.83 9.81 -7.02
C PRO A 781 -8.04 11.09 -7.86
N TRP A 782 -9.17 11.76 -7.64
CA TRP A 782 -9.47 13.15 -8.03
C TRP A 782 -10.05 13.40 -9.44
N LEU A 783 -11.38 13.32 -9.56
CA LEU A 783 -12.14 14.24 -10.42
C LEU A 783 -13.14 15.01 -9.55
N SER A 784 -13.00 16.33 -9.50
CA SER A 784 -13.91 17.22 -8.76
C SER A 784 -14.92 17.82 -9.75
N ILE A 785 -16.20 17.50 -9.62
CA ILE A 785 -17.27 18.13 -10.40
C ILE A 785 -18.10 19.00 -9.45
N ILE A 786 -18.27 20.27 -9.82
CA ILE A 786 -19.07 21.26 -9.08
C ILE A 786 -20.42 21.40 -9.79
N LEU A 787 -21.52 21.12 -9.08
CA LEU A 787 -22.88 21.37 -9.56
C LEU A 787 -23.54 22.42 -8.66
N THR A 788 -23.78 23.61 -9.21
CA THR A 788 -24.54 24.68 -8.52
C THR A 788 -25.99 24.70 -8.99
N HIS A 789 -26.95 24.52 -8.07
CA HIS A 789 -28.34 24.88 -8.31
C HIS A 789 -28.72 26.09 -7.45
N ARG A 790 -29.22 27.17 -8.07
CA ARG A 790 -29.72 28.35 -7.36
C ARG A 790 -31.19 28.13 -6.99
N VAL A 791 -31.50 27.93 -5.71
CA VAL A 791 -32.87 28.10 -5.23
C VAL A 791 -33.11 29.59 -5.06
N LYS A 792 -33.95 30.17 -5.93
CA LYS A 792 -34.47 31.52 -5.72
C LYS A 792 -35.51 31.43 -4.62
N LYS A 793 -35.29 32.13 -3.51
CA LYS A 793 -36.31 32.28 -2.47
C LYS A 793 -37.43 33.16 -3.04
N THR A 794 -38.59 32.58 -3.27
CA THR A 794 -39.86 33.30 -3.44
C THR A 794 -40.79 32.73 -2.38
N ASP A 795 -41.20 33.62 -1.46
CA ASP A 795 -42.04 33.45 -0.26
C ASP A 795 -42.30 32.04 0.28
#